data_AF-A0A2V7DFV8-F1
#
_entry.id   AF-A0A2V7DFV8-F1
#
_cell.length_a   1.000
_cell.length_b   1.000
_cell.length_c   1.000
_cell.angle_alpha   90.00
_cell.angle_beta   90.00
_cell.angle_gamma   90.00
#
_symmetry.space_group_name_H-M   'P 1'
#
loop_
_entity.id
_entity.type
_entity.pdbx_description
1 polymer ?
#
loop_
_entity_poly.entity_id
_entity_poly.type
_entity_poly.pdbx_seq_one_letter_code
_entity_poly.pdbx_strand_id
1 'polypeptide(L)'
;MRSRCRRILTTLAFVALSPVVAVGQPAKVGIVTTLEGNVTARRAALPRPVALKFKDDVFFHDTITTGEHSLARVLLGGKSIVTVRERSAVTISEAPGRSFIDLQSGKVGVAVAHERMVGGESLDIRTPTAVVGIRGTVVVAEVTCASAGACQAPDTTNFYMLRGRGEVQQLDPASGSPIGPPRVLAAGFQFTVTGGVARLVPIPPGHENRVTAGLHSTGHPHHDAANHDQVKNQVVDATMAVLTALTGGLPGRPAAPTIPGGTSPGTSPSTVQIAQALLVPYEGCDEGSSGGCQGPGGTVSPPSGGAAPIVTQAGSIVSNAFPERQILNDVVNLTNVDRIFVSGGSYVRGDPSAAVQIVNSTMSYTGAQAFVQVDGSTTTANLAGGLASVVDSAINASGGLFTLANGAQLASATATRSEGGLVEINGPAIGEIRIAGLAVAGSSPLIEIDRSTVISESGIASVLNGARLALGGPFVAITDAVLETTSDQFSMLSVLNGASLIATNPDLPVFGFVGSGLEQRSRVTSAGNFLALGGKTAQGTSPASMTLAGGLLAASRVDFTAGDPTKNVFSFIFAGDGAKLTSTSPNALLAFQDSSVETAGNILTLRRSRPDAPSQIDLGGPLLAGASSRFQTTSQGFGPAFGTPGACCSGFAIEEGARFTSTTPSALIQLIDSTFDAGPDPRLSGGDLVTVADFSGDPAAAAAAAQVALSGPLVSMTNSTVRALSSILHVERSSFSSSGPDPLIQVQGQGIAVGGLDPISKTNVLGSVLDIIASTNPGTAEAAATVSIAGSLLSASNANITSTDVIVRVRNGARFESSSVDPLIALRDTSVSLGTGAVANTGHVLNVFGTGGPNGTTRATAVLNGALLVAEGSSQVNALSGLVFASDGQILASAADSFVRLVGGTHALASAANTSMFSLIGGTDAPVAVEIVDGVPLSLGTFAPLVWKGGDHSLLRLEAGAAVSGQEAFRIDRALFQATAPVFELLAASSLTVAPTTAVDGGLMNLNAQAKVVSLGPVARLDASTIIVANNNAFRVAGGSLLQVIGDFLSLSNGSVLQALNGSVMRVSGGSVVNISGAFAIFGGSGGNQIRVSNTLCGSTCAGTTFGGIPIALINGATPAQVTVTGSALKGTNLGSIVQLGPVPAAAAVIVVDGPASRLTIRGQ
;
A
#
# COMPACT_ATOMS: atom_id res chain seq x y z
N MET A 1 -72.53 -19.37 -12.50
CA MET A 1 -72.82 -20.83 -12.58
C MET A 1 -73.26 -21.13 -14.01
N ARG A 2 -72.72 -22.20 -14.59
CA ARG A 2 -73.15 -22.85 -15.86
C ARG A 2 -72.70 -22.10 -17.13
N SER A 3 -72.19 -22.74 -18.18
CA SER A 3 -72.04 -24.17 -18.46
C SER A 3 -71.38 -24.34 -19.84
N ARG A 4 -70.28 -25.10 -19.87
CA ARG A 4 -69.94 -26.17 -20.83
C ARG A 4 -70.13 -25.94 -22.34
N CYS A 5 -69.01 -26.09 -23.06
CA CYS A 5 -68.83 -26.93 -24.25
C CYS A 5 -67.37 -26.79 -24.71
N ARG A 6 -66.59 -27.78 -25.17
CA ARG A 6 -66.83 -29.18 -25.54
C ARG A 6 -65.45 -29.74 -26.01
N ARG A 7 -65.03 -30.89 -25.47
CA ARG A 7 -64.46 -32.10 -26.14
C ARG A 7 -63.36 -31.91 -27.22
N ILE A 8 -62.33 -32.75 -27.40
CA ILE A 8 -61.88 -34.08 -26.97
C ILE A 8 -60.51 -34.23 -27.67
N LEU A 9 -59.47 -34.78 -27.03
CA LEU A 9 -58.71 -35.92 -27.59
C LEU A 9 -57.79 -36.53 -26.51
N THR A 10 -58.34 -37.53 -25.84
CA THR A 10 -57.65 -38.53 -25.02
C THR A 10 -57.73 -39.86 -25.77
N THR A 11 -56.60 -40.52 -26.06
CA THR A 11 -56.34 -41.97 -25.89
C THR A 11 -55.13 -42.47 -26.70
N LEU A 12 -53.99 -42.63 -26.04
CA LEU A 12 -52.90 -43.60 -26.30
C LEU A 12 -51.94 -43.44 -25.09
N ALA A 13 -51.48 -44.43 -24.34
CA ALA A 13 -51.68 -45.87 -24.31
C ALA A 13 -51.31 -46.35 -22.90
N PHE A 14 -51.94 -47.43 -22.48
CA PHE A 14 -51.83 -48.11 -21.20
C PHE A 14 -50.73 -49.18 -21.32
N VAL A 15 -49.49 -48.94 -20.86
CA VAL A 15 -48.46 -49.99 -20.68
C VAL A 15 -47.54 -49.64 -19.51
N ALA A 16 -47.34 -50.60 -18.61
CA ALA A 16 -46.34 -50.70 -17.54
C ALA A 16 -46.55 -49.89 -16.24
N LEU A 17 -47.50 -50.34 -15.42
CA LEU A 17 -47.30 -50.35 -13.97
C LEU A 17 -46.32 -51.49 -13.62
N SER A 18 -45.10 -51.11 -13.21
CA SER A 18 -44.17 -51.94 -12.46
C SER A 18 -43.52 -51.02 -11.42
N PRO A 19 -43.33 -51.43 -10.16
CA PRO A 19 -42.71 -50.59 -9.15
C PRO A 19 -41.23 -50.42 -9.50
N VAL A 20 -40.83 -49.23 -9.95
CA VAL A 20 -39.41 -48.90 -10.06
C VAL A 20 -38.89 -48.76 -8.64
N VAL A 21 -38.01 -49.70 -8.28
CA VAL A 21 -37.16 -49.63 -7.09
C VAL A 21 -36.52 -48.25 -7.07
N ALA A 22 -36.85 -47.45 -6.05
CA ALA A 22 -36.18 -46.19 -5.80
C ALA A 22 -34.70 -46.50 -5.53
N VAL A 23 -33.85 -46.33 -6.55
CA VAL A 23 -32.40 -46.25 -6.36
C VAL A 23 -32.19 -45.04 -5.45
N GLY A 24 -31.76 -45.31 -4.21
CA GLY A 24 -31.53 -44.28 -3.21
C GLY A 24 -30.66 -43.16 -3.78
N GLN A 25 -31.05 -41.92 -3.52
CA GLN A 25 -30.27 -40.75 -3.92
C GLN A 25 -28.84 -40.91 -3.38
N PRO A 26 -27.80 -40.74 -4.21
CA PRO A 26 -26.42 -40.87 -3.77
C PRO A 26 -26.15 -39.88 -2.63
N ALA A 27 -25.39 -40.32 -1.62
CA ALA A 27 -25.12 -39.52 -0.43
C ALA A 27 -24.44 -38.20 -0.82
N LYS A 28 -25.00 -37.08 -0.31
CA LYS A 28 -24.45 -35.73 -0.48
C LYS A 28 -23.17 -35.60 0.35
N VAL A 29 -22.06 -35.28 -0.32
CA VAL A 29 -20.72 -35.17 0.30
C VAL A 29 -20.23 -33.71 0.38
N GLY A 30 -20.81 -32.80 -0.40
CA GLY A 30 -20.42 -31.40 -0.38
C GLY A 30 -21.36 -30.45 -1.13
N ILE A 31 -21.00 -29.18 -1.12
CA ILE A 31 -21.69 -28.11 -1.86
C ILE A 31 -20.69 -27.24 -2.60
N VAL A 32 -21.03 -26.83 -3.81
CA VAL A 32 -20.22 -25.91 -4.62
C VAL A 32 -20.38 -24.48 -4.10
N THR A 33 -19.28 -23.87 -3.65
CA THR A 33 -19.26 -22.52 -3.05
C THR A 33 -18.77 -21.45 -4.02
N THR A 34 -18.04 -21.81 -5.07
CA THR A 34 -17.54 -20.87 -6.08
C THR A 34 -17.31 -21.59 -7.41
N LEU A 35 -17.68 -20.97 -8.53
CA LEU A 35 -17.42 -21.48 -9.88
C LEU A 35 -17.01 -20.33 -10.79
N GLU A 36 -15.96 -20.54 -11.57
CA GLU A 36 -15.52 -19.66 -12.66
C GLU A 36 -15.32 -20.54 -13.91
N GLY A 37 -15.71 -20.03 -15.08
CA GLY A 37 -15.57 -20.75 -16.34
C GLY A 37 -16.48 -21.98 -16.48
N ASN A 38 -16.03 -22.98 -17.24
CA ASN A 38 -16.79 -24.19 -17.55
C ASN A 38 -16.40 -25.32 -16.60
N VAL A 39 -17.32 -25.68 -15.71
CA VAL A 39 -17.14 -26.78 -14.75
C VAL A 39 -18.28 -27.77 -14.90
N THR A 40 -17.93 -29.04 -15.09
CA THR A 40 -18.92 -30.12 -15.23
C THR A 40 -18.67 -31.19 -14.17
N ALA A 41 -19.74 -31.82 -13.70
CA ALA A 41 -19.69 -33.01 -12.86
C ALA A 41 -20.26 -34.21 -13.63
N ARG A 42 -19.51 -35.31 -13.66
CA ARG A 42 -20.04 -36.60 -14.08
C ARG A 42 -20.57 -37.34 -12.85
N ARG A 43 -21.90 -37.44 -12.75
CA ARG A 43 -22.59 -38.15 -11.67
C ARG A 43 -22.55 -39.66 -11.92
N ALA A 44 -22.28 -40.47 -10.91
CA ALA A 44 -22.24 -41.92 -11.05
C ALA A 44 -23.56 -42.55 -11.58
N ALA A 45 -24.70 -41.88 -11.35
CA ALA A 45 -26.03 -42.33 -11.78
C ALA A 45 -26.45 -41.84 -13.19
N LEU A 46 -25.69 -40.94 -13.84
CA LEU A 46 -26.09 -40.32 -15.11
C LEU A 46 -25.05 -40.57 -16.23
N PRO A 47 -25.46 -40.99 -17.44
CA PRO A 47 -24.53 -41.26 -18.54
C PRO A 47 -23.84 -40.03 -19.15
N ARG A 48 -24.34 -38.80 -18.91
CA ARG A 48 -23.82 -37.55 -19.50
C ARG A 48 -23.34 -36.57 -18.43
N PRO A 49 -22.20 -35.88 -18.63
CA PRO A 49 -21.73 -34.82 -17.73
C PRO A 49 -22.76 -33.69 -17.59
N VAL A 50 -22.92 -33.17 -16.37
CA VAL A 50 -23.84 -32.09 -16.02
C VAL A 50 -23.03 -30.84 -15.69
N ALA A 51 -23.37 -29.69 -16.26
CA ALA A 51 -22.75 -28.42 -15.89
C ALA A 51 -23.12 -28.05 -14.44
N LEU A 52 -22.12 -27.77 -13.61
CA LEU A 52 -22.31 -27.37 -12.22
C LEU A 52 -22.71 -25.90 -12.11
N LYS A 53 -23.54 -25.59 -11.12
CA LYS A 53 -23.92 -24.23 -10.72
C LYS A 53 -23.58 -23.96 -9.26
N PHE A 54 -23.57 -22.69 -8.89
CA PHE A 54 -23.40 -22.28 -7.49
C PHE A 54 -24.49 -22.91 -6.61
N LYS A 55 -24.11 -23.43 -5.44
CA LYS A 55 -24.94 -24.22 -4.51
C LYS A 55 -25.38 -25.60 -5.02
N ASP A 56 -24.86 -26.09 -6.14
CA ASP A 56 -25.12 -27.48 -6.52
C ASP A 56 -24.50 -28.43 -5.49
N ASP A 57 -25.27 -29.47 -5.16
CA ASP A 57 -24.79 -30.56 -4.32
C ASP A 57 -23.75 -31.37 -5.09
N VAL A 58 -22.69 -31.79 -4.40
CA VAL A 58 -21.73 -32.78 -4.87
C VAL A 58 -22.04 -34.10 -4.18
N PHE A 59 -22.19 -35.16 -4.97
CA PHE A 59 -22.53 -36.50 -4.51
C PHE A 59 -21.30 -37.40 -4.49
N PHE A 60 -21.39 -38.47 -3.71
CA PHE A 60 -20.36 -39.50 -3.62
C PHE A 60 -20.01 -40.08 -5.01
N HIS A 61 -18.70 -40.20 -5.31
CA HIS A 61 -18.12 -40.60 -6.60
C HIS A 61 -18.34 -39.62 -7.77
N ASP A 62 -18.71 -38.37 -7.49
CA ASP A 62 -18.72 -37.35 -8.53
C ASP A 62 -17.31 -37.05 -9.03
N THR A 63 -17.16 -37.01 -10.35
CA THR A 63 -15.94 -36.52 -11.01
C THR A 63 -16.18 -35.11 -11.50
N ILE A 64 -15.49 -34.14 -10.90
CA ILE A 64 -15.52 -32.73 -11.27
C ILE A 64 -14.40 -32.47 -12.28
N THR A 65 -14.77 -31.91 -13.43
CA THR A 65 -13.83 -31.55 -14.50
C THR A 65 -13.94 -30.06 -14.79
N THR A 66 -12.81 -29.36 -14.67
CA THR A 66 -12.67 -27.92 -14.98
C THR A 66 -12.05 -27.73 -16.36
N GLY A 67 -12.62 -26.83 -17.16
CA GLY A 67 -12.08 -26.43 -18.46
C GLY A 67 -10.86 -25.50 -18.36
N GLU A 68 -10.47 -24.90 -19.48
CA GLU A 68 -9.47 -23.82 -19.52
C GLU A 68 -10.04 -22.57 -18.84
N HIS A 69 -9.20 -21.81 -18.13
CA HIS A 69 -9.60 -20.61 -17.39
C HIS A 69 -10.79 -20.83 -16.44
N SER A 70 -10.92 -22.04 -15.90
CA SER A 70 -12.06 -22.46 -15.06
C SER A 70 -11.59 -22.82 -13.65
N LEU A 71 -12.37 -22.47 -12.62
CA LEU A 71 -12.06 -22.76 -11.22
C LEU A 71 -13.31 -23.25 -10.51
N ALA A 72 -13.18 -24.25 -9.66
CA ALA A 72 -14.28 -24.73 -8.81
C ALA A 72 -13.85 -24.80 -7.35
N ARG A 73 -14.67 -24.27 -6.44
CA ARG A 73 -14.47 -24.40 -5.00
C ARG A 73 -15.62 -25.18 -4.38
N VAL A 74 -15.28 -26.23 -3.65
CA VAL A 74 -16.24 -27.16 -3.04
C VAL A 74 -15.99 -27.26 -1.55
N LEU A 75 -17.03 -27.11 -0.74
CA LEU A 75 -17.01 -27.36 0.70
C LEU A 75 -17.45 -28.81 0.95
N LEU A 76 -16.51 -29.65 1.38
CA LEU A 76 -16.74 -31.06 1.70
C LEU A 76 -17.03 -31.24 3.19
N GLY A 77 -18.13 -31.94 3.50
CA GLY A 77 -18.52 -32.31 4.86
C GLY A 77 -18.66 -31.14 5.85
N GLY A 78 -18.67 -29.88 5.40
CA GLY A 78 -18.65 -28.68 6.25
C GLY A 78 -17.31 -28.39 6.96
N LYS A 79 -16.25 -29.12 6.61
CA LYS A 79 -14.95 -29.14 7.32
C LYS A 79 -13.74 -28.82 6.44
N SER A 80 -13.81 -29.11 5.14
CA SER A 80 -12.68 -29.02 4.21
C SER A 80 -13.08 -28.27 2.95
N ILE A 81 -12.24 -27.32 2.50
CA ILE A 81 -12.42 -26.65 1.21
C ILE A 81 -11.44 -27.23 0.20
N VAL A 82 -11.98 -27.62 -0.95
CA VAL A 82 -11.23 -28.12 -2.09
C VAL A 82 -11.38 -27.10 -3.23
N THR A 83 -10.26 -26.52 -3.66
CA THR A 83 -10.21 -25.61 -4.81
C THR A 83 -9.55 -26.33 -5.98
N VAL A 84 -10.32 -26.57 -7.03
CA VAL A 84 -9.93 -27.26 -8.26
C VAL A 84 -9.60 -26.21 -9.32
N ARG A 85 -8.35 -26.18 -9.78
CA ARG A 85 -7.85 -25.24 -10.80
C ARG A 85 -8.28 -25.67 -12.21
N GLU A 86 -8.08 -24.83 -13.21
CA GLU A 86 -8.33 -25.13 -14.63
C GLU A 86 -7.66 -26.43 -15.09
N ARG A 87 -8.22 -27.08 -16.11
CA ARG A 87 -7.74 -28.34 -16.70
C ARG A 87 -7.51 -29.46 -15.67
N SER A 88 -8.35 -29.52 -14.64
CA SER A 88 -8.24 -30.52 -13.58
C SER A 88 -9.42 -31.50 -13.58
N ALA A 89 -9.14 -32.75 -13.23
CA ALA A 89 -10.13 -33.81 -13.07
C ALA A 89 -9.99 -34.43 -11.68
N VAL A 90 -11.01 -34.24 -10.85
CA VAL A 90 -11.01 -34.66 -9.43
C VAL A 90 -12.23 -35.52 -9.14
N THR A 91 -12.03 -36.72 -8.60
CA THR A 91 -13.10 -37.57 -8.09
C THR A 91 -13.12 -37.51 -6.56
N ILE A 92 -14.29 -37.31 -5.97
CA ILE A 92 -14.45 -37.24 -4.52
C ILE A 92 -15.13 -38.53 -4.04
N SER A 93 -14.51 -39.22 -3.09
CA SER A 93 -15.09 -40.39 -2.43
C SER A 93 -14.94 -40.28 -0.92
N GLU A 94 -15.90 -40.80 -0.16
CA GLU A 94 -15.93 -40.74 1.30
C GLU A 94 -16.20 -42.13 1.88
N ALA A 95 -15.36 -42.57 2.81
CA ALA A 95 -15.54 -43.76 3.64
C ALA A 95 -15.79 -43.33 5.10
N PRO A 96 -16.38 -44.18 5.95
CA PRO A 96 -16.59 -43.85 7.36
C PRO A 96 -15.28 -43.43 8.04
N GLY A 97 -15.17 -42.15 8.43
CA GLY A 97 -13.98 -41.57 9.07
C GLY A 97 -12.82 -41.21 8.13
N ARG A 98 -12.94 -41.39 6.80
CA ARG A 98 -11.91 -41.00 5.82
C ARG A 98 -12.51 -40.41 4.56
N SER A 99 -12.08 -39.23 4.17
CA SER A 99 -12.43 -38.63 2.88
C SER A 99 -11.27 -38.83 1.91
N PHE A 100 -11.56 -39.13 0.65
CA PHE A 100 -10.59 -39.33 -0.43
C PHE A 100 -10.82 -38.33 -1.56
N ILE A 101 -9.76 -37.68 -2.00
CA ILE A 101 -9.73 -36.81 -3.18
C ILE A 101 -8.79 -37.45 -4.19
N ASP A 102 -9.35 -38.05 -5.24
CA ASP A 102 -8.58 -38.66 -6.32
C ASP A 102 -8.34 -37.61 -7.43
N LEU A 103 -7.12 -37.06 -7.47
CA LEU A 103 -6.68 -36.11 -8.51
C LEU A 103 -6.07 -36.88 -9.68
N GLN A 104 -6.77 -36.89 -10.81
CA GLN A 104 -6.31 -37.60 -12.01
C GLN A 104 -5.35 -36.75 -12.86
N SER A 105 -5.59 -35.45 -12.95
CA SER A 105 -4.77 -34.49 -13.68
C SER A 105 -5.03 -33.08 -13.17
N GLY A 106 -4.06 -32.16 -13.33
CA GLY A 106 -4.21 -30.75 -13.01
C GLY A 106 -3.76 -30.39 -11.59
N LYS A 107 -4.33 -29.35 -11.00
CA LYS A 107 -3.90 -28.80 -9.70
C LYS A 107 -5.08 -28.58 -8.76
N VAL A 108 -4.92 -28.98 -7.50
CA VAL A 108 -5.92 -28.81 -6.44
C VAL A 108 -5.27 -28.24 -5.19
N GLY A 109 -5.92 -27.26 -4.58
CA GLY A 109 -5.59 -26.75 -3.24
C GLY A 109 -6.60 -27.27 -2.23
N VAL A 110 -6.11 -27.84 -1.12
CA VAL A 110 -6.95 -28.41 -0.07
C VAL A 110 -6.58 -27.80 1.26
N ALA A 111 -7.58 -27.30 1.98
CA ALA A 111 -7.41 -26.75 3.31
C ALA A 111 -8.46 -27.33 4.26
N VAL A 112 -7.99 -27.86 5.40
CA VAL A 112 -8.79 -28.60 6.38
C VAL A 112 -8.77 -27.86 7.71
N ALA A 113 -9.94 -27.56 8.26
CA ALA A 113 -10.10 -26.96 9.59
C ALA A 113 -9.83 -28.01 10.68
N HIS A 114 -8.75 -27.87 11.45
CA HIS A 114 -8.35 -28.87 12.45
C HIS A 114 -9.40 -29.01 13.56
N GLU A 115 -9.94 -27.89 14.02
CA GLU A 115 -10.91 -27.73 15.10
C GLU A 115 -12.27 -28.34 14.80
N ARG A 116 -12.56 -28.70 13.55
CA ARG A 116 -13.82 -29.36 13.14
C ARG A 116 -13.67 -30.87 12.89
N MET A 117 -12.48 -31.43 13.10
CA MET A 117 -12.19 -32.86 12.89
C MET A 117 -12.30 -33.66 14.20
N VAL A 118 -13.04 -34.77 14.18
CA VAL A 118 -13.14 -35.70 15.32
C VAL A 118 -11.89 -36.61 15.38
N GLY A 119 -11.57 -37.14 16.57
CA GLY A 119 -10.45 -38.08 16.74
C GLY A 119 -10.63 -39.33 15.88
N GLY A 120 -9.77 -39.51 14.88
CA GLY A 120 -9.81 -40.63 13.92
C GLY A 120 -10.17 -40.23 12.48
N GLU A 121 -10.59 -38.98 12.25
CA GLU A 121 -10.90 -38.48 10.90
C GLU A 121 -9.62 -38.06 10.13
N SER A 122 -9.48 -38.49 8.88
CA SER A 122 -8.42 -38.04 7.95
C SER A 122 -8.97 -37.74 6.54
N LEU A 123 -8.30 -36.83 5.84
CA LEU A 123 -8.55 -36.56 4.42
C LEU A 123 -7.31 -36.98 3.64
N ASP A 124 -7.48 -37.89 2.68
CA ASP A 124 -6.39 -38.44 1.89
C ASP A 124 -6.51 -37.91 0.45
N ILE A 125 -5.43 -37.31 -0.08
CA ILE A 125 -5.35 -36.88 -1.48
C ILE A 125 -4.54 -37.93 -2.24
N ARG A 126 -5.16 -38.57 -3.21
CA ARG A 126 -4.55 -39.61 -4.04
C ARG A 126 -4.30 -39.08 -5.45
N THR A 127 -3.10 -39.31 -5.95
CA THR A 127 -2.73 -39.15 -7.35
C THR A 127 -2.36 -40.52 -7.94
N PRO A 128 -2.14 -40.64 -9.26
CA PRO A 128 -1.71 -41.91 -9.85
C PRO A 128 -0.40 -42.47 -9.28
N THR A 129 0.47 -41.62 -8.72
CA THR A 129 1.83 -42.02 -8.30
C THR A 129 2.12 -41.80 -6.81
N ALA A 130 1.22 -41.16 -6.04
CA ALA A 130 1.40 -40.94 -4.62
C ALA A 130 0.09 -40.64 -3.87
N VAL A 131 0.09 -40.81 -2.55
CA VAL A 131 -1.01 -40.43 -1.66
C VAL A 131 -0.46 -39.62 -0.49
N VAL A 132 -1.19 -38.59 -0.08
CA VAL A 132 -0.91 -37.84 1.15
C VAL A 132 -2.13 -37.82 2.06
N GLY A 133 -1.96 -38.33 3.28
CA GLY A 133 -2.96 -38.27 4.35
C GLY A 133 -2.76 -37.01 5.18
N ILE A 134 -3.81 -36.20 5.30
CA ILE A 134 -3.76 -34.90 5.96
C ILE A 134 -4.82 -34.72 7.04
N ARG A 135 -4.48 -33.94 8.08
CA ARG A 135 -5.37 -33.57 9.19
C ARG A 135 -5.06 -32.17 9.72
N GLY A 136 -5.94 -31.21 9.46
CA GLY A 136 -5.75 -29.83 9.93
C GLY A 136 -4.61 -29.10 9.23
N THR A 137 -4.49 -29.27 7.92
CA THR A 137 -3.35 -28.81 7.13
C THR A 137 -3.80 -28.04 5.89
N VAL A 138 -2.83 -27.37 5.27
CA VAL A 138 -2.98 -26.73 3.96
C VAL A 138 -1.96 -27.32 3.01
N VAL A 139 -2.44 -27.99 1.95
CA VAL A 139 -1.60 -28.68 0.97
C VAL A 139 -2.07 -28.35 -0.45
N VAL A 140 -1.11 -28.24 -1.37
CA VAL A 140 -1.38 -28.15 -2.81
C VAL A 140 -0.87 -29.42 -3.47
N ALA A 141 -1.71 -30.04 -4.31
CA ALA A 141 -1.34 -31.20 -5.11
C ALA A 141 -1.43 -30.86 -6.59
N GLU A 142 -0.42 -31.26 -7.36
CA GLU A 142 -0.31 -31.02 -8.79
C GLU A 142 0.12 -32.31 -9.51
N VAL A 143 -0.57 -32.65 -10.59
CA VAL A 143 -0.29 -33.79 -11.46
C VAL A 143 -0.17 -33.29 -12.90
N THR A 144 1.02 -33.44 -13.47
CA THR A 144 1.27 -33.11 -14.88
C THR A 144 1.41 -34.38 -15.71
N CYS A 145 0.50 -34.57 -16.68
CA CYS A 145 0.57 -35.67 -17.64
C CYS A 145 1.49 -35.30 -18.82
N ALA A 146 2.24 -36.26 -19.37
CA ALA A 146 3.12 -36.03 -20.53
C ALA A 146 2.36 -35.85 -21.87
N SER A 147 1.07 -36.21 -21.93
CA SER A 147 0.20 -36.06 -23.10
C SER A 147 -1.23 -35.66 -22.72
N ALA A 148 -1.91 -34.92 -23.60
CA ALA A 148 -3.30 -34.46 -23.40
C ALA A 148 -4.31 -35.62 -23.43
N GLY A 149 -4.53 -36.26 -22.28
CA GLY A 149 -5.43 -37.40 -22.08
C GLY A 149 -5.41 -37.88 -20.62
N ALA A 150 -6.11 -38.98 -20.30
CA ALA A 150 -6.03 -39.60 -18.98
C ALA A 150 -4.56 -39.98 -18.69
N CYS A 151 -4.01 -39.44 -17.61
CA CYS A 151 -2.64 -39.68 -17.14
C CYS A 151 -2.32 -41.19 -17.14
N GLN A 152 -1.45 -41.61 -18.06
CA GLN A 152 -0.78 -42.91 -18.08
C GLN A 152 0.71 -42.62 -18.09
N ALA A 153 1.42 -43.18 -17.10
CA ALA A 153 2.81 -42.88 -16.78
C ALA A 153 3.73 -42.69 -18.02
N PRO A 154 4.67 -41.71 -17.98
CA PRO A 154 5.26 -41.10 -16.79
C PRO A 154 4.69 -39.72 -16.43
N ASP A 155 3.82 -39.68 -15.42
CA ASP A 155 3.25 -38.45 -14.87
C ASP A 155 4.13 -37.94 -13.71
N THR A 156 4.25 -36.61 -13.56
CA THR A 156 4.91 -36.01 -12.39
C THR A 156 3.86 -35.58 -11.37
N THR A 157 3.96 -36.11 -10.15
CA THR A 157 3.16 -35.66 -8.99
C THR A 157 4.00 -34.76 -8.10
N ASN A 158 3.46 -33.61 -7.71
CA ASN A 158 4.01 -32.75 -6.67
C ASN A 158 2.99 -32.51 -5.55
N PHE A 159 3.41 -32.71 -4.30
CA PHE A 159 2.70 -32.26 -3.11
C PHE A 159 3.50 -31.16 -2.42
N TYR A 160 2.88 -30.01 -2.16
CA TYR A 160 3.49 -28.88 -1.47
C TYR A 160 2.76 -28.64 -0.15
N MET A 161 3.50 -28.70 0.96
CA MET A 161 2.91 -28.52 2.29
C MET A 161 3.13 -27.10 2.79
N LEU A 162 2.05 -26.33 2.84
CA LEU A 162 2.10 -24.91 3.23
C LEU A 162 1.91 -24.76 4.75
N ARG A 163 1.06 -25.59 5.37
CA ARG A 163 0.80 -25.53 6.82
C ARG A 163 0.48 -26.90 7.40
N GLY A 164 1.07 -27.22 8.56
CA GLY A 164 0.86 -28.47 9.28
C GLY A 164 1.80 -29.61 8.87
N ARG A 165 1.39 -30.86 9.10
CA ARG A 165 2.15 -32.07 8.72
C ARG A 165 1.21 -33.17 8.24
N GLY A 166 1.64 -33.96 7.27
CA GLY A 166 0.91 -35.11 6.74
C GLY A 166 1.84 -36.30 6.47
N GLU A 167 1.26 -37.47 6.25
CA GLU A 167 2.02 -38.65 5.84
C GLU A 167 1.87 -38.83 4.33
N VAL A 168 2.99 -38.88 3.61
CA VAL A 168 3.04 -39.09 2.16
C VAL A 168 3.67 -40.43 1.84
N GLN A 169 3.09 -41.13 0.88
CA GLN A 169 3.55 -42.44 0.43
C GLN A 169 3.45 -42.52 -1.09
N GLN A 170 4.47 -43.09 -1.72
CA GLN A 170 4.43 -43.35 -3.14
C GLN A 170 3.44 -44.50 -3.44
N LEU A 171 2.74 -44.43 -4.55
CA LEU A 171 1.87 -45.50 -5.04
C LEU A 171 2.47 -46.12 -6.31
N ASP A 172 2.28 -47.43 -6.47
CA ASP A 172 2.49 -48.12 -7.73
C ASP A 172 1.39 -47.74 -8.72
N PRO A 173 1.70 -47.11 -9.87
CA PRO A 173 0.70 -46.67 -10.84
C PRO A 173 -0.13 -47.82 -11.43
N ALA A 174 0.40 -49.06 -11.45
CA ALA A 174 -0.29 -50.22 -12.02
C ALA A 174 -1.22 -50.93 -11.02
N SER A 175 -0.81 -51.02 -9.74
CA SER A 175 -1.56 -51.75 -8.71
C SER A 175 -2.27 -50.86 -7.69
N GLY A 176 -2.01 -49.54 -7.69
CA GLY A 176 -2.51 -48.59 -6.70
C GLY A 176 -2.00 -48.86 -5.27
N SER A 177 -1.04 -49.76 -5.11
CA SER A 177 -0.52 -50.19 -3.81
C SER A 177 0.62 -49.29 -3.35
N PRO A 178 0.72 -49.00 -2.04
CA PRO A 178 1.79 -48.17 -1.51
C PRO A 178 3.18 -48.83 -1.65
N ILE A 179 4.16 -48.04 -2.08
CA ILE A 179 5.57 -48.41 -2.22
C ILE A 179 6.38 -47.77 -1.08
N GLY A 180 7.04 -48.60 -0.27
CA GLY A 180 7.91 -48.16 0.83
C GLY A 180 7.16 -47.67 2.07
N PRO A 181 7.88 -47.30 3.16
CA PRO A 181 7.25 -46.79 4.38
C PRO A 181 6.70 -45.36 4.18
N PRO A 182 5.62 -44.97 4.91
CA PRO A 182 5.13 -43.58 4.92
C PRO A 182 6.23 -42.61 5.37
N ARG A 183 6.32 -41.45 4.70
CA ARG A 183 7.25 -40.36 5.04
C ARG A 183 6.48 -39.15 5.52
N VAL A 184 7.00 -38.42 6.51
CA VAL A 184 6.35 -37.20 7.00
C VAL A 184 6.66 -36.03 6.08
N LEU A 185 5.62 -35.38 5.56
CA LEU A 185 5.69 -34.12 4.82
C LEU A 185 5.29 -32.97 5.76
N ALA A 186 6.26 -32.15 6.15
CA ALA A 186 6.07 -31.01 7.05
C ALA A 186 5.93 -29.69 6.26
N ALA A 187 5.35 -28.66 6.89
CA ALA A 187 5.24 -27.33 6.32
C ALA A 187 6.60 -26.80 5.82
N GLY A 188 6.61 -26.18 4.64
CA GLY A 188 7.82 -25.70 3.97
C GLY A 188 8.59 -26.77 3.19
N PHE A 189 8.04 -28.00 3.06
CA PHE A 189 8.62 -29.06 2.23
C PHE A 189 7.68 -29.46 1.09
N GLN A 190 8.28 -29.99 0.02
CA GLN A 190 7.60 -30.57 -1.12
C GLN A 190 8.00 -32.04 -1.32
N PHE A 191 7.07 -32.84 -1.82
CA PHE A 191 7.28 -34.24 -2.21
C PHE A 191 6.97 -34.40 -3.69
N THR A 192 7.98 -34.79 -4.47
CA THR A 192 7.88 -34.95 -5.92
C THR A 192 8.11 -36.39 -6.31
N VAL A 193 7.23 -36.95 -7.15
CA VAL A 193 7.40 -38.26 -7.77
C VAL A 193 7.43 -38.10 -9.29
N THR A 194 8.58 -38.37 -9.90
CA THR A 194 8.78 -38.34 -11.35
C THR A 194 9.33 -39.69 -11.79
N GLY A 195 8.69 -40.35 -12.76
CA GLY A 195 9.17 -41.63 -13.32
C GLY A 195 9.34 -42.74 -12.28
N GLY A 196 8.55 -42.73 -11.19
CA GLY A 196 8.63 -43.71 -10.11
C GLY A 196 9.71 -43.46 -9.05
N VAL A 197 10.39 -42.30 -9.09
CA VAL A 197 11.36 -41.91 -8.05
C VAL A 197 10.78 -40.78 -7.20
N ALA A 198 10.65 -41.02 -5.89
CA ALA A 198 10.18 -40.04 -4.92
C ALA A 198 11.34 -39.24 -4.29
N ARG A 199 11.23 -37.90 -4.25
CA ARG A 199 12.14 -36.99 -3.54
C ARG A 199 11.37 -36.07 -2.61
N LEU A 200 11.91 -35.86 -1.41
CA LEU A 200 11.43 -34.88 -0.43
C LEU A 200 12.48 -33.76 -0.33
N VAL A 201 12.12 -32.53 -0.64
CA VAL A 201 13.03 -31.37 -0.60
C VAL A 201 12.32 -30.15 0.00
N PRO A 202 13.05 -29.18 0.59
CA PRO A 202 12.46 -27.91 1.02
C PRO A 202 11.85 -27.14 -0.16
N ILE A 203 10.77 -26.40 0.08
CA ILE A 203 10.23 -25.41 -0.86
C ILE A 203 11.22 -24.23 -0.90
N PRO A 204 11.73 -23.82 -2.06
CA PRO A 204 12.62 -22.67 -2.15
C PRO A 204 11.97 -21.38 -1.63
N PRO A 205 12.69 -20.52 -0.87
CA PRO A 205 12.16 -19.24 -0.41
C PRO A 205 11.60 -18.41 -1.57
N GLY A 206 10.39 -17.86 -1.42
CA GLY A 206 9.72 -17.07 -2.47
C GLY A 206 8.92 -17.88 -3.51
N HIS A 207 8.97 -19.21 -3.50
CA HIS A 207 8.19 -20.05 -4.43
C HIS A 207 6.73 -20.30 -4.00
N GLU A 208 6.32 -19.88 -2.81
CA GLU A 208 4.97 -20.09 -2.27
C GLU A 208 3.89 -19.48 -3.18
N ASN A 209 4.14 -18.29 -3.73
CA ASN A 209 3.22 -17.63 -4.68
C ASN A 209 3.07 -18.40 -6.01
N ARG A 210 4.09 -19.15 -6.44
CA ARG A 210 4.01 -20.02 -7.63
C ARG A 210 3.23 -21.31 -7.32
N VAL A 211 3.36 -21.83 -6.10
CA VAL A 211 2.62 -23.01 -5.63
C VAL A 211 1.12 -22.69 -5.54
N THR A 212 0.76 -21.52 -5.03
CA THR A 212 -0.64 -21.08 -4.89
C THR A 212 -1.22 -20.42 -6.17
N ALA A 213 -0.38 -20.17 -7.19
CA ALA A 213 -0.79 -19.51 -8.43
C ALA A 213 -2.01 -20.18 -9.11
N GLY A 214 -3.07 -19.39 -9.32
CA GLY A 214 -4.33 -19.83 -9.94
C GLY A 214 -5.23 -20.67 -9.04
N LEU A 215 -4.95 -20.78 -7.73
CA LEU A 215 -5.91 -21.24 -6.72
C LEU A 215 -6.73 -20.08 -6.11
N HIS A 216 -6.42 -18.84 -6.52
CA HIS A 216 -7.15 -17.62 -6.18
C HIS A 216 -8.27 -17.38 -7.20
N SER A 217 -9.48 -17.13 -6.71
CA SER A 217 -10.64 -16.75 -7.51
C SER A 217 -10.50 -15.29 -7.94
N THR A 218 -10.77 -14.97 -9.21
CA THR A 218 -10.75 -13.60 -9.76
C THR A 218 -12.15 -13.00 -9.89
N GLY A 219 -13.20 -13.80 -9.63
CA GLY A 219 -14.60 -13.43 -9.75
C GLY A 219 -15.18 -12.78 -8.51
N HIS A 220 -16.00 -11.75 -8.74
CA HIS A 220 -16.90 -11.20 -7.74
C HIS A 220 -17.91 -12.29 -7.30
N PRO A 221 -18.26 -12.41 -6.00
CA PRO A 221 -19.27 -13.37 -5.56
C PRO A 221 -20.57 -13.19 -6.35
N HIS A 222 -21.12 -14.31 -6.86
CA HIS A 222 -22.37 -14.30 -7.64
C HIS A 222 -23.46 -13.48 -6.95
N HIS A 223 -24.09 -12.57 -7.71
CA HIS A 223 -25.08 -11.59 -7.26
C HIS A 223 -26.29 -12.19 -6.52
N ASP A 224 -26.58 -13.48 -6.74
CA ASP A 224 -27.66 -14.23 -6.06
C ASP A 224 -27.29 -14.74 -4.65
N ALA A 225 -26.04 -14.57 -4.20
CA ALA A 225 -25.60 -14.87 -2.84
C ALA A 225 -26.04 -13.79 -1.82
N ALA A 226 -26.51 -12.63 -2.28
CA ALA A 226 -26.87 -11.50 -1.42
C ALA A 226 -28.19 -11.70 -0.62
N ASN A 227 -29.03 -12.70 -0.97
CA ASN A 227 -30.41 -12.78 -0.48
C ASN A 227 -30.76 -14.00 0.40
N HIS A 228 -29.80 -14.73 0.98
CA HIS A 228 -30.10 -15.83 1.91
C HIS A 228 -29.11 -15.90 3.09
N ASP A 229 -29.51 -15.36 4.24
CA ASP A 229 -28.67 -15.16 5.44
C ASP A 229 -28.11 -16.44 6.08
N GLN A 230 -28.82 -17.56 5.99
CA GLN A 230 -28.39 -18.81 6.64
C GLN A 230 -27.18 -19.50 5.96
N VAL A 231 -27.04 -19.36 4.64
CA VAL A 231 -25.88 -19.92 3.91
C VAL A 231 -24.70 -18.95 3.94
N LYS A 232 -24.98 -17.66 4.06
CA LYS A 232 -24.00 -16.58 4.18
C LYS A 232 -23.10 -16.83 5.41
N ASN A 233 -23.66 -17.11 6.57
CA ASN A 233 -22.84 -17.27 7.78
C ASN A 233 -22.01 -18.56 7.78
N GLN A 234 -22.55 -19.70 7.34
CA GLN A 234 -21.77 -20.95 7.31
C GLN A 234 -20.71 -20.98 6.22
N VAL A 235 -20.99 -20.41 5.04
CA VAL A 235 -20.01 -20.33 3.95
C VAL A 235 -18.99 -19.23 4.22
N VAL A 236 -19.39 -18.07 4.79
CA VAL A 236 -18.46 -17.01 5.19
C VAL A 236 -17.59 -17.47 6.34
N ASP A 237 -18.10 -18.11 7.39
CA ASP A 237 -17.28 -18.57 8.51
C ASP A 237 -16.31 -19.69 8.10
N ALA A 238 -16.76 -20.65 7.28
CA ALA A 238 -15.89 -21.72 6.78
C ALA A 238 -14.87 -21.20 5.75
N THR A 239 -15.28 -20.25 4.90
CA THR A 239 -14.37 -19.61 3.93
C THR A 239 -13.39 -18.70 4.63
N MET A 240 -13.77 -17.98 5.69
CA MET A 240 -12.89 -17.12 6.48
C MET A 240 -11.91 -17.93 7.33
N ALA A 241 -12.35 -19.01 8.00
CA ALA A 241 -11.45 -19.88 8.77
C ALA A 241 -10.39 -20.54 7.86
N VAL A 242 -10.79 -20.94 6.66
CA VAL A 242 -9.90 -21.58 5.69
C VAL A 242 -9.06 -20.57 4.90
N LEU A 243 -9.58 -19.37 4.59
CA LEU A 243 -8.82 -18.27 4.01
C LEU A 243 -7.73 -17.82 4.99
N THR A 244 -8.04 -17.69 6.28
CA THR A 244 -7.05 -17.42 7.34
C THR A 244 -5.96 -18.50 7.42
N ALA A 245 -6.31 -19.77 7.13
CA ALA A 245 -5.35 -20.86 7.06
C ALA A 245 -4.48 -20.84 5.79
N LEU A 246 -5.03 -20.37 4.66
CA LEU A 246 -4.35 -20.24 3.37
C LEU A 246 -3.53 -18.94 3.22
N THR A 247 -3.86 -17.87 3.96
CA THR A 247 -3.25 -16.53 3.84
C THR A 247 -2.39 -16.12 5.04
N GLY A 248 -2.08 -17.05 5.95
CA GLY A 248 -1.08 -16.81 7.01
C GLY A 248 -1.55 -15.97 8.21
N GLY A 249 -2.85 -15.94 8.51
CA GLY A 249 -3.35 -15.25 9.71
C GLY A 249 -2.98 -15.97 11.01
N LEU A 250 -2.42 -15.22 11.96
CA LEU A 250 -2.10 -15.65 13.33
C LEU A 250 -3.32 -15.46 14.25
N PRO A 251 -3.81 -16.51 14.94
CA PRO A 251 -4.48 -16.37 16.22
C PRO A 251 -3.59 -16.91 17.35
N GLY A 252 -3.24 -16.02 18.29
CA GLY A 252 -2.91 -16.35 19.68
C GLY A 252 -1.66 -17.22 19.94
N ARG A 253 -0.54 -16.57 20.28
CA ARG A 253 0.61 -17.21 20.94
C ARG A 253 0.18 -17.76 22.32
N PRO A 254 0.26 -19.08 22.59
CA PRO A 254 0.20 -19.59 23.96
C PRO A 254 1.53 -19.34 24.68
N ALA A 255 1.45 -19.16 25.99
CA ALA A 255 2.56 -18.86 26.88
C ALA A 255 3.71 -19.89 26.82
N ALA A 256 4.92 -19.40 27.07
CA ALA A 256 6.14 -20.21 27.09
C ALA A 256 6.11 -21.26 28.23
N PRO A 257 6.56 -22.50 27.98
CA PRO A 257 6.80 -23.45 29.06
C PRO A 257 8.11 -23.11 29.78
N THR A 258 8.02 -22.96 31.10
CA THR A 258 9.14 -22.93 32.04
C THR A 258 9.87 -24.27 32.07
N ILE A 259 11.21 -24.27 32.01
CA ILE A 259 12.05 -25.43 32.33
C ILE A 259 12.96 -25.07 33.53
N PRO A 260 12.99 -25.87 34.62
CA PRO A 260 13.91 -25.70 35.74
C PRO A 260 15.34 -26.15 35.38
N GLY A 261 16.34 -25.50 35.98
CA GLY A 261 17.75 -25.62 35.60
C GLY A 261 18.57 -26.78 36.20
N GLY A 262 19.86 -26.74 35.84
CA GLY A 262 20.98 -27.55 36.31
C GLY A 262 21.55 -28.46 35.21
N THR A 263 22.84 -28.58 34.94
CA THR A 263 24.11 -28.07 35.49
C THR A 263 25.19 -28.41 34.45
N SER A 264 26.17 -27.52 34.22
CA SER A 264 27.40 -27.83 33.49
C SER A 264 28.33 -28.72 34.32
N PRO A 265 29.25 -29.48 33.70
CA PRO A 265 30.64 -29.00 33.70
C PRO A 265 31.43 -29.27 32.40
N GLY A 266 32.12 -28.23 31.91
CA GLY A 266 33.59 -28.19 31.86
C GLY A 266 34.37 -28.81 30.68
N THR A 267 35.08 -27.91 29.98
CA THR A 267 36.44 -28.00 29.37
C THR A 267 36.66 -28.52 27.93
N SER A 268 36.68 -27.54 26.99
CA SER A 268 37.77 -27.11 26.06
C SER A 268 38.36 -28.08 24.99
N PRO A 269 39.10 -27.59 23.97
CA PRO A 269 38.59 -27.43 22.60
C PRO A 269 39.38 -28.24 21.55
N SER A 270 38.75 -28.61 20.44
CA SER A 270 39.48 -29.08 19.25
C SER A 270 38.75 -28.73 17.95
N THR A 271 39.52 -28.05 17.12
CA THR A 271 39.35 -27.58 15.75
C THR A 271 38.74 -28.58 14.76
N VAL A 272 37.89 -28.09 13.86
CA VAL A 272 37.67 -28.69 12.53
C VAL A 272 37.84 -27.61 11.47
N GLN A 273 38.82 -27.85 10.60
CA GLN A 273 39.30 -27.03 9.49
C GLN A 273 38.26 -26.85 8.39
N ILE A 274 38.24 -25.62 7.87
CA ILE A 274 37.68 -25.21 6.60
C ILE A 274 38.80 -25.44 5.56
N ALA A 275 38.57 -26.27 4.55
CA ALA A 275 39.54 -26.51 3.50
C ALA A 275 39.56 -25.34 2.51
N GLN A 276 40.69 -24.64 2.48
CA GLN A 276 41.04 -23.56 1.57
C GLN A 276 41.44 -24.11 0.20
N ALA A 277 41.05 -23.39 -0.86
CA ALA A 277 41.56 -23.56 -2.20
C ALA A 277 43.05 -23.19 -2.24
N LEU A 278 43.86 -24.12 -2.73
CA LEU A 278 45.31 -23.98 -2.83
C LEU A 278 45.67 -23.23 -4.12
N LEU A 279 46.22 -22.03 -3.94
CA LEU A 279 47.10 -21.36 -4.91
C LEU A 279 48.36 -22.21 -5.07
N VAL A 280 48.77 -22.51 -6.31
CA VAL A 280 50.12 -22.99 -6.61
C VAL A 280 50.91 -21.83 -7.21
N PRO A 281 52.11 -21.50 -6.69
CA PRO A 281 52.93 -20.40 -7.18
C PRO A 281 53.66 -20.74 -8.48
N TYR A 282 53.94 -19.70 -9.25
CA TYR A 282 54.91 -19.66 -10.32
C TYR A 282 56.29 -19.37 -9.72
N GLU A 283 57.23 -20.30 -9.83
CA GLU A 283 58.66 -20.02 -9.58
C GLU A 283 59.50 -20.80 -10.60
N GLY A 284 60.36 -20.06 -11.29
CA GLY A 284 61.31 -20.60 -12.26
C GLY A 284 62.56 -21.15 -11.60
N CYS A 285 63.36 -21.88 -12.38
CA CYS A 285 64.79 -22.09 -12.16
C CYS A 285 65.48 -22.32 -13.51
N ASP A 286 66.66 -21.73 -13.62
CA ASP A 286 67.57 -21.63 -14.76
C ASP A 286 68.37 -22.91 -15.08
N GLU A 287 68.96 -22.86 -16.28
CA GLU A 287 70.21 -23.45 -16.81
C GLU A 287 70.94 -24.57 -16.05
N GLY A 288 71.24 -25.67 -16.79
CA GLY A 288 72.38 -26.54 -16.46
C GLY A 288 72.33 -27.99 -16.97
N SER A 289 72.89 -28.23 -18.16
CA SER A 289 73.68 -29.42 -18.55
C SER A 289 73.15 -30.87 -18.35
N SER A 290 73.01 -31.55 -19.50
CA SER A 290 73.40 -32.95 -19.83
C SER A 290 72.67 -34.16 -19.20
N GLY A 291 72.11 -35.01 -20.08
CA GLY A 291 71.98 -36.46 -19.85
C GLY A 291 70.67 -37.08 -20.36
N GLY A 292 70.67 -37.64 -21.57
CA GLY A 292 69.54 -38.37 -22.13
C GLY A 292 69.47 -39.85 -21.75
N CYS A 293 68.34 -40.49 -22.05
CA CYS A 293 68.13 -41.91 -22.42
C CYS A 293 66.67 -42.05 -22.92
N GLN A 294 66.43 -42.08 -24.24
CA GLN A 294 66.09 -43.26 -25.06
C GLN A 294 64.77 -43.99 -24.71
N GLY A 295 63.81 -43.96 -25.65
CA GLY A 295 62.60 -44.80 -25.67
C GLY A 295 62.81 -46.15 -26.38
N PRO A 296 61.72 -46.93 -26.63
CA PRO A 296 61.35 -47.18 -28.03
C PRO A 296 59.84 -47.37 -28.32
N GLY A 297 59.37 -46.75 -29.41
CA GLY A 297 58.75 -47.38 -30.60
C GLY A 297 57.31 -47.95 -30.56
N GLY A 298 56.46 -47.49 -31.49
CA GLY A 298 55.33 -48.29 -32.01
C GLY A 298 54.13 -47.51 -32.57
N THR A 299 54.01 -47.48 -33.90
CA THR A 299 53.02 -46.83 -34.80
C THR A 299 51.57 -47.35 -34.76
N VAL A 300 50.59 -46.56 -35.23
CA VAL A 300 49.65 -46.85 -36.37
C VAL A 300 48.65 -45.69 -36.59
N SER A 301 48.43 -45.36 -37.87
CA SER A 301 47.58 -44.31 -38.48
C SER A 301 46.05 -44.49 -38.32
N PRO A 302 45.22 -43.45 -38.58
CA PRO A 302 43.75 -43.53 -38.51
C PRO A 302 43.09 -43.92 -39.85
N PRO A 303 41.90 -44.56 -39.84
CA PRO A 303 41.09 -44.72 -41.04
C PRO A 303 40.06 -43.59 -41.21
N SER A 304 39.89 -43.24 -42.48
CA SER A 304 38.97 -42.30 -43.10
C SER A 304 37.56 -42.86 -43.35
N GLY A 305 36.57 -41.97 -43.41
CA GLY A 305 35.57 -41.94 -44.50
C GLY A 305 34.10 -42.16 -44.14
N GLY A 306 33.24 -41.16 -44.44
CA GLY A 306 31.77 -41.34 -44.45
C GLY A 306 30.90 -40.08 -44.57
N ALA A 307 31.01 -39.35 -45.69
CA ALA A 307 30.04 -38.46 -46.38
C ALA A 307 29.07 -37.48 -45.65
N ALA A 308 29.01 -36.27 -46.23
CA ALA A 308 28.35 -35.04 -45.80
C ALA A 308 26.84 -34.91 -46.14
N PRO A 309 26.11 -33.98 -45.50
CA PRO A 309 25.05 -33.23 -46.15
C PRO A 309 25.59 -31.89 -46.71
N ILE A 310 24.99 -31.48 -47.82
CA ILE A 310 25.34 -30.34 -48.65
C ILE A 310 25.19 -29.04 -47.85
N VAL A 311 26.30 -28.32 -47.67
CA VAL A 311 26.32 -26.92 -47.23
C VAL A 311 26.02 -26.05 -48.44
N THR A 312 24.84 -25.44 -48.45
CA THR A 312 24.55 -24.30 -49.31
C THR A 312 25.47 -23.16 -48.89
N GLN A 313 26.27 -22.69 -49.84
CA GLN A 313 27.30 -21.66 -49.70
C GLN A 313 26.72 -20.36 -49.08
N ALA A 314 27.02 -20.10 -47.81
CA ALA A 314 26.98 -18.76 -47.25
C ALA A 314 28.29 -18.06 -47.62
N GLY A 315 28.20 -16.86 -48.19
CA GLY A 315 29.35 -16.05 -48.56
C GLY A 315 30.34 -15.92 -47.41
N SER A 316 31.62 -16.05 -47.73
CA SER A 316 32.74 -15.87 -46.79
C SER A 316 32.66 -14.47 -46.18
N ILE A 317 32.17 -14.36 -44.94
CA ILE A 317 32.33 -13.16 -44.12
C ILE A 317 33.78 -13.22 -43.62
N VAL A 318 34.63 -12.31 -44.08
CA VAL A 318 35.94 -12.10 -43.47
C VAL A 318 35.67 -11.56 -42.06
N SER A 319 35.78 -12.40 -41.03
CA SER A 319 35.68 -11.97 -39.63
C SER A 319 37.05 -11.48 -39.17
N ASN A 320 37.17 -10.20 -38.87
CA ASN A 320 38.34 -9.61 -38.24
C ASN A 320 38.39 -10.00 -36.75
N ALA A 321 39.58 -10.01 -36.13
CA ALA A 321 39.69 -10.13 -34.68
C ALA A 321 39.28 -8.79 -34.04
N PHE A 322 38.45 -8.83 -32.98
CA PHE A 322 38.17 -7.62 -32.21
C PHE A 322 39.43 -7.15 -31.48
N PRO A 323 39.84 -5.87 -31.55
CA PRO A 323 41.03 -5.39 -30.86
C PRO A 323 40.85 -5.46 -29.34
N GLU A 324 41.85 -6.00 -28.64
CA GLU A 324 41.86 -6.07 -27.19
C GLU A 324 42.87 -5.09 -26.59
N ARG A 325 42.61 -4.68 -25.35
CA ARG A 325 43.56 -3.88 -24.58
C ARG A 325 43.68 -4.42 -23.16
N GLN A 326 44.90 -4.77 -22.79
CA GLN A 326 45.27 -5.09 -21.42
C GLN A 326 46.21 -4.00 -20.91
N ILE A 327 45.88 -3.40 -19.77
CA ILE A 327 46.72 -2.45 -19.03
C ILE A 327 46.92 -3.09 -17.66
N LEU A 328 48.12 -3.62 -17.41
CA LEU A 328 48.40 -4.44 -16.25
C LEU A 328 49.61 -3.86 -15.52
N ASN A 329 49.45 -3.49 -14.25
CA ASN A 329 50.51 -2.92 -13.41
C ASN A 329 51.20 -1.68 -14.02
N ASP A 330 50.43 -0.80 -14.67
CA ASP A 330 50.99 0.30 -15.46
C ASP A 330 50.35 1.67 -15.16
N VAL A 331 51.04 2.75 -15.55
CA VAL A 331 50.54 4.12 -15.51
C VAL A 331 50.59 4.70 -16.92
N VAL A 332 49.43 4.82 -17.55
CA VAL A 332 49.31 5.19 -18.96
C VAL A 332 48.53 6.49 -19.16
N ASN A 333 49.04 7.34 -20.05
CA ASN A 333 48.32 8.51 -20.56
C ASN A 333 47.94 8.22 -22.01
N LEU A 334 46.64 8.08 -22.26
CA LEU A 334 46.08 7.68 -23.54
C LEU A 334 45.35 8.85 -24.18
N THR A 335 45.43 8.93 -25.50
CA THR A 335 44.76 9.95 -26.31
C THR A 335 43.84 9.29 -27.34
N ASN A 336 43.18 10.07 -28.19
CA ASN A 336 42.39 9.54 -29.32
C ASN A 336 43.19 8.59 -30.24
N VAL A 337 44.52 8.66 -30.25
CA VAL A 337 45.37 7.79 -31.07
C VAL A 337 45.41 6.36 -30.50
N ASP A 338 45.23 6.22 -29.19
CA ASP A 338 45.34 4.95 -28.45
C ASP A 338 44.01 4.21 -28.32
N ARG A 339 42.93 4.77 -28.90
CA ARG A 339 41.58 4.23 -28.79
C ARG A 339 41.43 2.91 -29.56
N ILE A 340 40.59 2.01 -29.05
CA ILE A 340 40.07 0.88 -29.82
C ILE A 340 39.00 1.42 -30.76
N PHE A 341 39.29 1.49 -32.06
CA PHE A 341 38.32 1.89 -33.08
C PHE A 341 38.03 0.75 -34.05
N VAL A 342 36.76 0.37 -34.16
CA VAL A 342 36.30 -0.77 -34.94
C VAL A 342 35.23 -0.29 -35.92
N SER A 343 35.46 -0.40 -37.22
CA SER A 343 34.49 0.04 -38.24
C SER A 343 34.53 -0.82 -39.52
N GLY A 344 33.38 -0.91 -40.21
CA GLY A 344 33.24 -1.46 -41.57
C GLY A 344 33.54 -2.95 -41.72
N GLY A 345 32.93 -3.82 -40.91
CA GLY A 345 33.10 -5.28 -41.05
C GLY A 345 32.59 -6.11 -39.86
N SER A 346 32.81 -7.43 -39.89
CA SER A 346 32.48 -8.32 -38.77
C SER A 346 33.71 -8.60 -37.92
N TYR A 347 33.61 -8.45 -36.61
CA TYR A 347 34.67 -8.62 -35.63
C TYR A 347 34.25 -9.67 -34.61
N VAL A 348 35.13 -10.62 -34.27
CA VAL A 348 34.81 -11.68 -33.31
C VAL A 348 35.94 -11.82 -32.29
N ARG A 349 35.57 -12.05 -31.03
CA ARG A 349 36.46 -12.45 -29.93
C ARG A 349 35.89 -13.70 -29.29
N GLY A 350 36.61 -14.82 -29.39
CA GLY A 350 36.20 -16.10 -28.79
C GLY A 350 36.62 -16.30 -27.34
N ASP A 351 37.42 -15.38 -26.79
CA ASP A 351 37.91 -15.44 -25.40
C ASP A 351 36.83 -14.94 -24.42
N PRO A 352 36.52 -15.72 -23.36
CA PRO A 352 35.50 -15.38 -22.37
C PRO A 352 35.89 -14.24 -21.40
N SER A 353 37.15 -13.79 -21.40
CA SER A 353 37.59 -12.62 -20.64
C SER A 353 37.01 -11.31 -21.20
N ALA A 354 37.14 -10.21 -20.46
CA ALA A 354 36.72 -8.90 -20.95
C ALA A 354 37.62 -8.41 -22.10
N ALA A 355 37.04 -7.74 -23.09
CA ALA A 355 37.81 -7.21 -24.23
C ALA A 355 38.80 -6.08 -23.82
N VAL A 356 38.45 -5.32 -22.78
CA VAL A 356 39.33 -4.37 -22.11
C VAL A 356 39.56 -4.83 -20.68
N GLN A 357 40.82 -5.03 -20.30
CA GLN A 357 41.21 -5.39 -18.94
C GLN A 357 42.17 -4.35 -18.39
N ILE A 358 41.83 -3.79 -17.24
CA ILE A 358 42.67 -2.81 -16.54
C ILE A 358 42.85 -3.34 -15.12
N VAL A 359 44.06 -3.75 -14.78
CA VAL A 359 44.36 -4.39 -13.49
C VAL A 359 45.54 -3.70 -12.83
N ASN A 360 45.38 -3.30 -11.56
CA ASN A 360 46.42 -2.64 -10.76
C ASN A 360 47.09 -1.46 -11.50
N SER A 361 46.31 -0.63 -12.19
CA SER A 361 46.83 0.37 -13.13
C SER A 361 46.21 1.75 -12.96
N THR A 362 46.91 2.78 -13.41
CA THR A 362 46.36 4.15 -13.55
C THR A 362 46.26 4.52 -15.02
N MET A 363 45.07 4.90 -15.49
CA MET A 363 44.80 5.31 -16.86
C MET A 363 44.26 6.74 -16.87
N SER A 364 44.95 7.65 -17.53
CA SER A 364 44.39 8.97 -17.87
C SER A 364 44.08 9.01 -19.35
N TYR A 365 42.81 9.17 -19.71
CA TYR A 365 42.36 9.27 -21.10
C TYR A 365 41.90 10.69 -21.41
N THR A 366 42.66 11.42 -22.21
CA THR A 366 42.34 12.82 -22.58
C THR A 366 41.73 12.94 -23.98
N GLY A 367 41.20 11.84 -24.51
CA GLY A 367 40.60 11.81 -25.84
C GLY A 367 39.20 12.42 -25.86
N ALA A 368 38.89 13.18 -26.92
CA ALA A 368 37.55 13.71 -27.17
C ALA A 368 36.54 12.66 -27.70
N GLN A 369 37.04 11.51 -28.16
CA GLN A 369 36.23 10.37 -28.63
C GLN A 369 36.24 9.28 -27.57
N ALA A 370 35.37 8.28 -27.65
CA ALA A 370 35.39 7.20 -26.66
C ALA A 370 36.66 6.34 -26.75
N PHE A 371 37.15 5.85 -25.61
CA PHE A 371 38.31 4.97 -25.57
C PHE A 371 38.09 3.66 -26.35
N VAL A 372 36.87 3.10 -26.29
CA VAL A 372 36.42 2.04 -27.18
C VAL A 372 35.26 2.57 -28.03
N GLN A 373 35.42 2.58 -29.34
CA GLN A 373 34.42 3.02 -30.30
C GLN A 373 34.18 1.96 -31.38
N VAL A 374 32.95 1.44 -31.45
CA VAL A 374 32.50 0.58 -32.54
C VAL A 374 31.54 1.38 -33.42
N ASP A 375 31.85 1.50 -34.70
CA ASP A 375 31.23 2.51 -35.56
C ASP A 375 30.83 1.95 -36.93
N GLY A 376 29.63 2.31 -37.40
CA GLY A 376 29.14 2.06 -38.76
C GLY A 376 28.09 0.95 -38.87
N SER A 377 27.12 1.13 -39.76
CA SER A 377 25.91 0.29 -39.88
C SER A 377 26.15 -1.13 -40.40
N THR A 378 27.33 -1.36 -40.96
CA THR A 378 27.80 -2.66 -41.43
C THR A 378 28.75 -3.32 -40.43
N THR A 379 29.05 -2.66 -39.32
CA THR A 379 29.97 -3.14 -38.29
C THR A 379 29.24 -4.06 -37.32
N THR A 380 29.73 -5.29 -37.19
CA THR A 380 29.28 -6.23 -36.16
C THR A 380 30.49 -6.62 -35.31
N ALA A 381 30.38 -6.60 -33.99
CA ALA A 381 31.40 -7.11 -33.10
C ALA A 381 30.77 -8.22 -32.23
N ASN A 382 31.45 -9.34 -31.96
CA ASN A 382 30.88 -10.43 -31.20
C ASN A 382 31.89 -10.96 -30.18
N LEU A 383 31.65 -10.69 -28.90
CA LEU A 383 32.55 -10.99 -27.79
C LEU A 383 32.05 -12.22 -27.02
N ALA A 384 32.94 -13.16 -26.71
CA ALA A 384 32.61 -14.30 -25.85
C ALA A 384 32.60 -13.95 -24.34
N GLY A 385 33.02 -12.74 -23.98
CA GLY A 385 33.10 -12.24 -22.61
C GLY A 385 32.53 -10.82 -22.47
N GLY A 386 32.73 -10.22 -21.30
CA GLY A 386 32.33 -8.83 -21.03
C GLY A 386 33.06 -7.81 -21.90
N LEU A 387 32.61 -6.55 -21.86
CA LEU A 387 33.28 -5.47 -22.60
C LEU A 387 34.52 -4.99 -21.84
N ALA A 388 34.37 -4.76 -20.53
CA ALA A 388 35.43 -4.20 -19.70
C ALA A 388 35.44 -4.81 -18.29
N SER A 389 36.65 -5.04 -17.78
CA SER A 389 36.92 -5.41 -16.39
C SER A 389 38.02 -4.50 -15.85
N VAL A 390 37.70 -3.78 -14.77
CA VAL A 390 38.59 -2.83 -14.10
C VAL A 390 38.77 -3.28 -12.65
N VAL A 391 39.99 -3.65 -12.28
CA VAL A 391 40.30 -4.22 -10.96
C VAL A 391 41.49 -3.48 -10.35
N ASP A 392 41.38 -3.05 -9.09
CA ASP A 392 42.47 -2.37 -8.36
C ASP A 392 43.06 -1.16 -9.11
N SER A 393 42.24 -0.41 -9.85
CA SER A 393 42.73 0.57 -10.83
C SER A 393 42.12 1.96 -10.67
N ALA A 394 42.81 2.97 -11.21
CA ALA A 394 42.34 4.35 -11.25
C ALA A 394 42.19 4.82 -12.71
N ILE A 395 41.00 5.26 -13.11
CA ILE A 395 40.71 5.77 -14.45
C ILE A 395 40.26 7.23 -14.33
N ASN A 396 40.90 8.11 -15.08
CA ASN A 396 40.48 9.50 -15.25
C ASN A 396 40.24 9.76 -16.74
N ALA A 397 39.00 10.03 -17.14
CA ALA A 397 38.62 10.21 -18.53
C ALA A 397 37.95 11.56 -18.78
N SER A 398 38.50 12.35 -19.72
CA SER A 398 37.86 13.58 -20.20
C SER A 398 36.74 13.33 -21.22
N GLY A 399 36.74 12.15 -21.84
CA GLY A 399 35.73 11.71 -22.80
C GLY A 399 35.02 10.43 -22.33
N GLY A 400 34.05 9.95 -23.12
CA GLY A 400 33.40 8.67 -22.85
C GLY A 400 34.40 7.50 -22.84
N LEU A 401 34.11 6.45 -22.09
CA LEU A 401 34.94 5.24 -22.09
C LEU A 401 34.54 4.26 -23.21
N PHE A 402 33.24 4.15 -23.49
CA PHE A 402 32.70 3.21 -24.47
C PHE A 402 31.66 3.90 -25.35
N THR A 403 31.60 3.57 -26.64
CA THR A 403 30.57 4.08 -27.57
C THR A 403 30.31 3.10 -28.70
N LEU A 404 29.04 2.80 -28.98
CA LEU A 404 28.58 2.27 -30.25
C LEU A 404 27.96 3.39 -31.08
N ALA A 405 28.31 3.49 -32.36
CA ALA A 405 27.82 4.57 -33.22
C ALA A 405 27.39 4.12 -34.62
N ASN A 406 26.60 4.97 -35.27
CA ASN A 406 26.22 4.89 -36.68
C ASN A 406 25.64 3.53 -37.14
N GLY A 407 24.91 2.82 -36.29
CA GLY A 407 24.27 1.55 -36.65
C GLY A 407 25.08 0.29 -36.34
N ALA A 408 26.24 0.41 -35.69
CA ALA A 408 27.04 -0.74 -35.30
C ALA A 408 26.30 -1.68 -34.34
N GLN A 409 26.53 -2.99 -34.50
CA GLN A 409 26.01 -4.04 -33.64
C GLN A 409 27.15 -4.67 -32.85
N LEU A 410 26.88 -5.00 -31.59
CA LEU A 410 27.82 -5.69 -30.73
C LEU A 410 27.08 -6.78 -29.93
N ALA A 411 27.65 -7.98 -30.03
CA ALA A 411 27.46 -9.30 -29.43
C ALA A 411 28.22 -9.52 -28.11
N SER A 412 27.64 -9.99 -27.00
CA SER A 412 28.43 -10.45 -25.84
C SER A 412 27.76 -11.69 -25.27
N ALA A 413 28.48 -12.80 -25.21
CA ALA A 413 27.91 -14.09 -24.80
C ALA A 413 28.97 -14.97 -24.15
N THR A 414 28.80 -15.39 -22.89
CA THR A 414 29.50 -16.58 -22.40
C THR A 414 28.81 -17.85 -22.93
N ALA A 415 29.59 -18.82 -23.42
CA ALA A 415 29.14 -20.06 -24.08
C ALA A 415 28.03 -20.78 -23.27
N THR A 416 26.97 -21.34 -23.87
CA THR A 416 26.89 -22.17 -25.09
C THR A 416 25.61 -21.92 -25.90
N ARG A 417 25.76 -21.75 -27.23
CA ARG A 417 24.71 -21.61 -28.28
C ARG A 417 23.79 -20.36 -28.18
N SER A 418 24.07 -19.43 -29.11
CA SER A 418 23.19 -18.47 -29.82
C SER A 418 22.40 -17.38 -29.08
N GLU A 419 22.83 -16.12 -29.35
CA GLU A 419 22.10 -14.83 -29.55
C GLU A 419 21.70 -14.00 -28.30
N GLY A 420 22.07 -12.70 -28.08
CA GLY A 420 22.85 -11.64 -28.77
C GLY A 420 23.57 -10.67 -27.76
N GLY A 421 23.79 -9.33 -27.97
CA GLY A 421 24.65 -8.38 -27.11
C GLY A 421 24.27 -6.93 -26.53
N LEU A 422 25.10 -5.89 -26.45
CA LEU A 422 25.23 -4.96 -25.29
C LEU A 422 24.83 -3.39 -25.23
N VAL A 423 25.65 -2.53 -24.61
CA VAL A 423 26.12 -1.11 -24.90
C VAL A 423 25.20 0.06 -25.38
N GLU A 424 25.65 1.25 -24.95
CA GLU A 424 25.37 2.65 -25.31
C GLU A 424 25.58 3.05 -26.78
N ILE A 425 24.65 3.82 -27.34
CA ILE A 425 24.46 3.98 -28.79
C ILE A 425 24.25 5.46 -29.15
N ASN A 426 25.06 6.00 -30.06
CA ASN A 426 25.01 7.38 -30.51
C ASN A 426 24.86 7.48 -32.05
N GLY A 427 24.07 8.44 -32.53
CA GLY A 427 23.80 8.67 -33.97
C GLY A 427 24.13 10.10 -34.39
N PRO A 428 24.48 10.38 -35.65
CA PRO A 428 24.82 11.73 -36.09
C PRO A 428 23.56 12.51 -36.50
N ALA A 429 23.73 13.82 -36.60
CA ALA A 429 22.66 14.79 -36.80
C ALA A 429 21.93 14.67 -38.17
N ILE A 430 20.60 14.80 -38.10
CA ILE A 430 19.59 15.14 -39.14
C ILE A 430 19.72 14.42 -40.50
N GLY A 431 19.01 13.28 -40.63
CA GLY A 431 18.64 12.67 -41.91
C GLY A 431 18.79 11.14 -41.93
N GLU A 432 17.74 10.42 -41.50
CA GLU A 432 17.52 8.96 -41.59
C GLU A 432 18.55 8.00 -40.93
N ILE A 433 18.14 7.27 -39.87
CA ILE A 433 18.91 6.19 -39.22
C ILE A 433 18.07 4.90 -39.15
N ARG A 434 18.68 3.77 -39.57
CA ARG A 434 18.19 2.41 -39.32
C ARG A 434 18.97 1.78 -38.14
N ILE A 435 18.22 1.45 -37.09
CA ILE A 435 18.41 0.56 -35.92
C ILE A 435 19.80 -0.08 -35.72
N ALA A 436 20.56 0.39 -34.72
CA ALA A 436 21.70 -0.30 -34.09
C ALA A 436 21.20 -1.07 -32.86
N GLY A 437 21.42 -2.38 -32.83
CA GLY A 437 20.89 -3.27 -31.80
C GLY A 437 21.99 -4.08 -31.14
N LEU A 438 21.87 -4.23 -29.83
CA LEU A 438 22.69 -5.02 -28.95
C LEU A 438 21.72 -5.90 -28.12
N ALA A 439 21.90 -7.25 -28.02
CA ALA A 439 21.20 -8.14 -27.02
C ALA A 439 21.87 -9.13 -25.93
N VAL A 440 22.65 -8.79 -24.88
CA VAL A 440 22.91 -9.44 -23.58
C VAL A 440 22.68 -10.92 -23.38
N ALA A 441 23.34 -11.88 -24.01
CA ALA A 441 22.91 -13.28 -23.78
C ALA A 441 23.29 -13.84 -22.40
N GLY A 442 24.38 -13.37 -21.78
CA GLY A 442 24.95 -13.94 -20.54
C GLY A 442 24.46 -13.29 -19.24
N SER A 443 24.62 -14.01 -18.12
CA SER A 443 24.29 -13.54 -16.76
C SER A 443 25.41 -12.73 -16.09
N SER A 444 26.59 -12.65 -16.72
CA SER A 444 27.74 -11.86 -16.23
C SER A 444 27.52 -10.37 -16.47
N PRO A 445 28.15 -9.50 -15.66
CA PRO A 445 28.10 -8.07 -15.90
C PRO A 445 28.79 -7.71 -17.22
N LEU A 446 28.23 -6.74 -17.93
CA LEU A 446 28.86 -6.23 -19.14
C LEU A 446 30.13 -5.42 -18.83
N ILE A 447 30.06 -4.60 -17.78
CA ILE A 447 31.18 -3.83 -17.23
C ILE A 447 31.30 -4.21 -15.75
N GLU A 448 32.50 -4.65 -15.37
CA GLU A 448 32.85 -4.97 -14.00
C GLU A 448 33.89 -3.98 -13.48
N ILE A 449 33.63 -3.42 -12.30
CA ILE A 449 34.55 -2.52 -11.60
C ILE A 449 34.72 -3.03 -10.16
N ASP A 450 35.92 -3.47 -9.82
CA ASP A 450 36.26 -3.99 -8.50
C ASP A 450 37.41 -3.19 -7.88
N ARG A 451 37.25 -2.72 -6.64
CA ARG A 451 38.28 -2.02 -5.85
C ARG A 451 38.99 -0.90 -6.62
N SER A 452 38.23 -0.15 -7.42
CA SER A 452 38.75 0.80 -8.41
C SER A 452 38.09 2.18 -8.32
N THR A 453 38.77 3.20 -8.83
CA THR A 453 38.25 4.56 -8.96
C THR A 453 38.10 4.93 -10.43
N VAL A 454 36.91 5.38 -10.83
CA VAL A 454 36.65 5.85 -12.20
C VAL A 454 36.03 7.25 -12.13
N ILE A 455 36.75 8.24 -12.67
CA ILE A 455 36.33 9.63 -12.77
C ILE A 455 36.15 9.95 -14.26
N SER A 456 34.98 10.48 -14.61
CA SER A 456 34.62 10.81 -15.99
C SER A 456 34.03 12.21 -16.09
N GLU A 457 34.47 13.01 -17.06
CA GLU A 457 33.81 14.28 -17.40
C GLU A 457 32.50 14.08 -18.16
N SER A 458 32.22 12.86 -18.64
CA SER A 458 30.97 12.47 -19.31
C SER A 458 30.18 11.45 -18.46
N GLY A 459 28.97 11.10 -18.91
CA GLY A 459 28.24 9.96 -18.35
C GLY A 459 29.01 8.64 -18.51
N ILE A 460 28.62 7.62 -17.75
CA ILE A 460 29.20 6.27 -17.85
C ILE A 460 28.58 5.50 -19.03
N ALA A 461 27.29 5.75 -19.29
CA ALA A 461 26.63 5.22 -20.47
C ALA A 461 25.44 6.05 -20.98
N SER A 462 25.15 5.99 -22.28
CA SER A 462 24.02 6.63 -22.94
C SER A 462 23.46 5.80 -24.12
N VAL A 463 22.18 5.46 -24.10
CA VAL A 463 21.48 4.84 -25.25
C VAL A 463 20.64 5.93 -25.90
N LEU A 464 20.94 6.31 -27.13
CA LEU A 464 20.36 7.50 -27.76
C LEU A 464 19.73 7.17 -29.13
N ASN A 465 18.86 8.04 -29.59
CA ASN A 465 18.45 8.17 -31.00
C ASN A 465 17.90 6.88 -31.64
N GLY A 466 16.90 6.26 -31.00
CA GLY A 466 16.19 5.09 -31.55
C GLY A 466 16.89 3.74 -31.31
N ALA A 467 18.00 3.75 -30.60
CA ALA A 467 18.85 2.60 -30.43
C ALA A 467 18.37 1.59 -29.39
N ARG A 468 18.80 0.32 -29.50
CA ARG A 468 18.30 -0.76 -28.63
C ARG A 468 19.43 -1.48 -27.88
N LEU A 469 19.34 -1.47 -26.55
CA LEU A 469 20.18 -2.21 -25.60
C LEU A 469 19.34 -3.31 -24.94
N ALA A 470 19.69 -4.57 -25.14
CA ALA A 470 19.07 -5.70 -24.45
C ALA A 470 20.08 -6.42 -23.56
N LEU A 471 19.66 -6.85 -22.38
CA LEU A 471 20.48 -7.34 -21.28
C LEU A 471 19.91 -8.65 -20.71
N GLY A 472 20.74 -9.67 -20.58
CA GLY A 472 20.45 -10.94 -19.88
C GLY A 472 21.22 -11.07 -18.55
N GLY A 473 22.05 -10.09 -18.24
CA GLY A 473 22.80 -9.92 -17.00
C GLY A 473 22.92 -8.44 -16.64
N PRO A 474 23.61 -8.09 -15.53
CA PRO A 474 23.78 -6.71 -15.11
C PRO A 474 24.51 -5.89 -16.18
N PHE A 475 24.11 -4.62 -16.34
CA PHE A 475 24.84 -3.68 -17.19
C PHE A 475 26.18 -3.29 -16.55
N VAL A 476 26.14 -2.92 -15.27
CA VAL A 476 27.34 -2.61 -14.48
C VAL A 476 27.26 -3.33 -13.14
N ALA A 477 28.35 -3.99 -12.76
CA ALA A 477 28.57 -4.50 -11.41
C ALA A 477 29.77 -3.78 -10.80
N ILE A 478 29.55 -3.21 -9.61
CA ILE A 478 30.55 -2.44 -8.87
C ILE A 478 30.75 -3.04 -7.49
N THR A 479 32.00 -3.29 -7.13
CA THR A 479 32.40 -3.76 -5.81
C THR A 479 33.51 -2.86 -5.26
N ASP A 480 33.34 -2.35 -4.06
CA ASP A 480 34.34 -1.54 -3.33
C ASP A 480 34.98 -0.41 -4.14
N ALA A 481 34.18 0.28 -4.95
CA ALA A 481 34.68 1.21 -5.96
C ALA A 481 34.08 2.61 -5.84
N VAL A 482 34.82 3.59 -6.39
CA VAL A 482 34.42 4.99 -6.49
C VAL A 482 34.12 5.32 -7.94
N LEU A 483 32.91 5.80 -8.21
CA LEU A 483 32.47 6.20 -9.53
C LEU A 483 31.98 7.64 -9.50
N GLU A 484 32.62 8.52 -10.27
CA GLU A 484 32.33 9.95 -10.26
C GLU A 484 32.15 10.48 -11.69
N THR A 485 31.02 11.16 -11.94
CA THR A 485 30.83 11.96 -13.16
C THR A 485 30.80 13.43 -12.81
N THR A 486 31.74 14.22 -13.33
CA THR A 486 32.01 15.59 -12.85
C THR A 486 31.21 16.68 -13.58
N SER A 487 30.65 16.38 -14.76
CA SER A 487 29.86 17.33 -15.55
C SER A 487 28.37 17.20 -15.28
N ASP A 488 27.71 18.33 -15.05
CA ASP A 488 26.26 18.43 -14.87
C ASP A 488 25.46 18.36 -16.19
N GLN A 489 26.16 18.37 -17.33
CA GLN A 489 25.56 18.27 -18.66
C GLN A 489 25.13 16.84 -19.00
N PHE A 490 25.67 15.85 -18.28
CA PHE A 490 25.45 14.45 -18.54
C PHE A 490 24.86 13.76 -17.32
N SER A 491 23.91 12.86 -17.55
CA SER A 491 23.48 11.92 -16.53
C SER A 491 24.41 10.70 -16.55
N MET A 492 24.56 10.04 -15.40
CA MET A 492 25.45 8.89 -15.28
C MET A 492 25.02 7.74 -16.23
N LEU A 493 23.73 7.46 -16.31
CA LEU A 493 23.10 6.70 -17.40
C LEU A 493 22.05 7.57 -18.12
N SER A 494 22.01 7.51 -19.45
CA SER A 494 20.96 8.13 -20.26
C SER A 494 20.28 7.13 -21.20
N VAL A 495 18.97 7.18 -21.36
CA VAL A 495 18.19 6.49 -22.41
C VAL A 495 17.28 7.51 -23.06
N LEU A 496 17.70 8.07 -24.21
CA LEU A 496 17.07 9.26 -24.78
C LEU A 496 16.65 9.10 -26.25
N ASN A 497 15.76 9.99 -26.70
CA ASN A 497 15.42 10.20 -28.11
C ASN A 497 14.97 8.91 -28.82
N GLY A 498 14.03 8.16 -28.23
CA GLY A 498 13.47 6.95 -28.82
C GLY A 498 14.27 5.67 -28.61
N ALA A 499 15.35 5.74 -27.84
CA ALA A 499 16.11 4.55 -27.44
C ALA A 499 15.28 3.60 -26.56
N SER A 500 15.61 2.31 -26.57
CA SER A 500 14.99 1.29 -25.73
C SER A 500 16.04 0.45 -24.98
N LEU A 501 15.84 0.27 -23.67
CA LEU A 501 16.58 -0.68 -22.84
C LEU A 501 15.69 -1.87 -22.45
N ILE A 502 16.13 -3.10 -22.64
CA ILE A 502 15.35 -4.30 -22.32
C ILE A 502 16.20 -5.23 -21.45
N ALA A 503 15.89 -5.36 -20.16
CA ALA A 503 16.50 -6.37 -19.29
C ALA A 503 15.57 -7.59 -19.17
N THR A 504 16.08 -8.76 -19.51
CA THR A 504 15.30 -10.01 -19.65
C THR A 504 15.46 -10.96 -18.48
N ASN A 505 16.45 -10.75 -17.62
CA ASN A 505 16.71 -11.58 -16.46
C ASN A 505 15.88 -11.10 -15.25
N PRO A 506 15.02 -11.96 -14.66
CA PRO A 506 14.18 -11.58 -13.52
C PRO A 506 14.93 -11.53 -12.18
N ASP A 507 16.06 -12.20 -12.07
CA ASP A 507 16.78 -12.40 -10.81
C ASP A 507 17.90 -11.37 -10.60
N LEU A 508 18.31 -10.66 -11.66
CA LEU A 508 19.44 -9.74 -11.62
C LEU A 508 19.00 -8.29 -11.88
N PRO A 509 19.54 -7.32 -11.13
CA PRO A 509 19.29 -5.91 -11.40
C PRO A 509 20.07 -5.45 -12.64
N VAL A 510 19.64 -4.35 -13.27
CA VAL A 510 20.45 -3.68 -14.31
C VAL A 510 21.75 -3.13 -13.70
N PHE A 511 21.68 -2.62 -12.47
CA PHE A 511 22.83 -2.11 -11.74
C PHE A 511 23.01 -2.80 -10.40
N GLY A 512 24.19 -3.39 -10.17
CA GLY A 512 24.58 -3.98 -8.89
C GLY A 512 25.74 -3.22 -8.27
N PHE A 513 25.57 -2.74 -7.05
CA PHE A 513 26.61 -2.06 -6.29
C PHE A 513 26.79 -2.70 -4.90
N VAL A 514 28.02 -3.05 -4.54
CA VAL A 514 28.32 -3.74 -3.29
C VAL A 514 29.53 -3.10 -2.61
N GLY A 515 29.42 -2.88 -1.29
CA GLY A 515 30.54 -2.63 -0.38
C GLY A 515 30.78 -3.84 0.51
N SER A 516 32.03 -4.28 0.61
CA SER A 516 32.47 -5.48 1.35
C SER A 516 32.53 -5.25 2.86
N GLY A 517 32.53 -4.00 3.33
CA GLY A 517 32.59 -3.68 4.76
C GLY A 517 32.03 -2.29 5.13
N LEU A 518 31.89 -2.02 6.43
CA LEU A 518 31.40 -0.73 6.94
C LEU A 518 32.35 0.44 6.63
N GLU A 519 33.64 0.17 6.51
CA GLU A 519 34.68 1.14 6.12
C GLU A 519 35.04 1.06 4.62
N GLN A 520 34.56 0.03 3.92
CA GLN A 520 34.79 -0.20 2.47
C GLN A 520 33.45 -0.08 1.74
N ARG A 521 32.85 1.11 1.82
CA ARG A 521 31.60 1.44 1.11
C ARG A 521 31.95 1.84 -0.32
N SER A 522 31.16 1.38 -1.28
CA SER A 522 31.23 1.94 -2.64
C SER A 522 30.66 3.36 -2.64
N ARG A 523 31.20 4.25 -3.47
CA ARG A 523 30.71 5.62 -3.61
C ARG A 523 30.38 5.92 -5.06
N VAL A 524 29.19 6.46 -5.30
CA VAL A 524 28.71 6.82 -6.63
C VAL A 524 28.27 8.28 -6.61
N THR A 525 28.92 9.12 -7.39
CA THR A 525 28.64 10.56 -7.44
C THR A 525 28.36 10.98 -8.88
N SER A 526 27.19 11.55 -9.12
CA SER A 526 26.79 12.09 -10.41
C SER A 526 26.53 13.58 -10.29
N ALA A 527 27.24 14.42 -11.04
CA ALA A 527 26.96 15.85 -11.11
C ALA A 527 25.60 16.18 -11.77
N GLY A 528 25.10 15.30 -12.64
CA GLY A 528 23.73 15.33 -13.19
C GLY A 528 22.82 14.27 -12.53
N ASN A 529 21.76 13.83 -13.24
CA ASN A 529 20.93 12.72 -12.76
C ASN A 529 21.70 11.39 -12.74
N PHE A 530 21.37 10.47 -11.84
CA PHE A 530 21.92 9.11 -11.93
C PHE A 530 21.36 8.37 -13.17
N LEU A 531 20.04 8.47 -13.41
CA LEU A 531 19.40 7.96 -14.62
C LEU A 531 18.52 9.03 -15.26
N ALA A 532 18.67 9.24 -16.57
CA ALA A 532 17.74 10.02 -17.38
C ALA A 532 17.08 9.16 -18.47
N LEU A 533 15.75 9.14 -18.51
CA LEU A 533 14.91 8.47 -19.51
C LEU A 533 13.99 9.51 -20.16
N GLY A 534 14.13 9.78 -21.46
CA GLY A 534 13.39 10.90 -22.08
C GLY A 534 13.82 11.26 -23.49
N GLY A 535 13.78 12.55 -23.86
CA GLY A 535 14.33 12.99 -25.14
C GLY A 535 13.82 14.34 -25.62
N LYS A 536 14.38 14.83 -26.72
CA LYS A 536 13.95 16.10 -27.34
C LYS A 536 12.49 16.01 -27.80
N THR A 537 11.73 17.06 -27.50
CA THR A 537 10.28 17.22 -27.72
C THR A 537 9.87 17.42 -29.19
N ALA A 538 10.69 17.02 -30.16
CA ALA A 538 10.35 17.16 -31.57
C ALA A 538 9.21 16.19 -31.95
N GLN A 539 8.09 16.74 -32.43
CA GLN A 539 6.94 15.99 -32.94
C GLN A 539 7.38 14.89 -33.92
N GLY A 540 6.90 13.65 -33.70
CA GLY A 540 7.15 12.49 -34.57
C GLY A 540 8.30 11.56 -34.16
N THR A 541 9.07 11.89 -33.12
CA THR A 541 10.07 10.96 -32.56
C THR A 541 9.42 9.96 -31.61
N SER A 542 9.71 8.67 -31.74
CA SER A 542 9.23 7.66 -30.79
C SER A 542 9.79 7.96 -29.39
N PRO A 543 9.02 7.83 -28.30
CA PRO A 543 9.54 8.05 -26.96
C PRO A 543 10.56 6.99 -26.53
N ALA A 544 11.47 7.36 -25.62
CA ALA A 544 12.39 6.41 -25.04
C ALA A 544 11.65 5.37 -24.18
N SER A 545 12.20 4.17 -24.07
CA SER A 545 11.57 3.10 -23.29
C SER A 545 12.55 2.24 -22.51
N MET A 546 12.07 1.65 -21.42
CA MET A 546 12.79 0.67 -20.63
C MET A 546 11.84 -0.46 -20.23
N THR A 547 12.22 -1.71 -20.44
CA THR A 547 11.44 -2.90 -20.04
C THR A 547 12.33 -3.83 -19.23
N LEU A 548 11.94 -4.11 -17.99
CA LEU A 548 12.76 -4.82 -17.01
C LEU A 548 12.02 -6.07 -16.51
N ALA A 549 12.65 -7.24 -16.64
CA ALA A 549 12.21 -8.46 -15.97
C ALA A 549 12.64 -8.48 -14.50
N GLY A 550 13.79 -7.87 -14.17
CA GLY A 550 14.33 -7.73 -12.82
C GLY A 550 14.24 -6.30 -12.27
N GLY A 551 15.01 -6.01 -11.21
CA GLY A 551 15.14 -4.67 -10.64
C GLY A 551 15.97 -3.73 -11.52
N LEU A 552 15.85 -2.42 -11.31
CA LEU A 552 16.76 -1.45 -11.95
C LEU A 552 18.07 -1.38 -11.18
N LEU A 553 18.01 -1.26 -9.86
CA LEU A 553 19.19 -1.04 -9.02
C LEU A 553 19.09 -1.84 -7.72
N ALA A 554 20.18 -2.53 -7.37
CA ALA A 554 20.38 -3.10 -6.04
C ALA A 554 21.72 -2.62 -5.47
N ALA A 555 21.68 -2.08 -4.26
CA ALA A 555 22.84 -1.53 -3.57
C ALA A 555 22.95 -2.04 -2.13
N SER A 556 24.16 -2.46 -1.75
CA SER A 556 24.50 -2.83 -0.37
C SER A 556 25.75 -2.09 0.07
N ARG A 557 25.66 -1.29 1.14
CA ARG A 557 26.77 -0.44 1.66
C ARG A 557 27.33 0.54 0.62
N VAL A 558 26.44 1.34 0.03
CA VAL A 558 26.80 2.30 -1.02
C VAL A 558 26.33 3.69 -0.65
N ASP A 559 27.14 4.70 -0.96
CA ASP A 559 26.78 6.11 -0.83
C ASP A 559 26.58 6.73 -2.21
N PHE A 560 25.33 7.12 -2.51
CA PHE A 560 24.96 7.80 -3.74
C PHE A 560 24.80 9.29 -3.52
N THR A 561 25.37 10.08 -4.42
CA THR A 561 25.12 11.51 -4.55
C THR A 561 24.70 11.81 -5.99
N ALA A 562 23.59 12.52 -6.18
CA ALA A 562 23.13 12.99 -7.49
C ALA A 562 22.84 14.49 -7.46
N GLY A 563 23.44 15.24 -8.39
CA GLY A 563 23.35 16.70 -8.45
C GLY A 563 24.14 17.43 -7.35
N ASP A 564 23.92 18.74 -7.27
CA ASP A 564 24.42 19.62 -6.22
C ASP A 564 23.24 20.37 -5.59
N PRO A 565 22.84 20.07 -4.34
CA PRO A 565 21.66 20.65 -3.68
C PRO A 565 21.77 22.16 -3.43
N THR A 566 22.92 22.77 -3.72
CA THR A 566 23.13 24.23 -3.65
C THR A 566 23.05 24.92 -5.00
N LYS A 567 23.09 24.17 -6.11
CA LYS A 567 23.16 24.73 -7.47
C LYS A 567 22.05 24.25 -8.40
N ASN A 568 21.55 23.04 -8.20
CA ASN A 568 20.59 22.41 -9.11
C ASN A 568 19.60 21.52 -8.36
N VAL A 569 18.68 20.93 -9.12
CA VAL A 569 17.63 20.02 -8.63
C VAL A 569 17.59 18.74 -9.47
N PHE A 570 18.75 18.22 -9.85
CA PHE A 570 18.83 16.96 -10.60
C PHE A 570 18.35 15.81 -9.74
N SER A 571 17.42 15.02 -10.28
CA SER A 571 16.84 13.88 -9.60
C SER A 571 17.78 12.67 -9.66
N PHE A 572 17.62 11.73 -8.74
CA PHE A 572 18.28 10.45 -8.86
C PHE A 572 17.81 9.73 -10.14
N ILE A 573 16.49 9.62 -10.34
CA ILE A 573 15.89 9.15 -11.60
C ILE A 573 15.00 10.22 -12.19
N PHE A 574 15.28 10.59 -13.43
CA PHE A 574 14.41 11.41 -14.26
C PHE A 574 13.78 10.56 -15.38
N ALA A 575 12.46 10.56 -15.47
CA ALA A 575 11.69 10.00 -16.58
C ALA A 575 10.73 11.06 -17.13
N GLY A 576 10.75 11.29 -18.44
CA GLY A 576 9.83 12.26 -19.01
C GLY A 576 9.76 12.27 -20.53
N ASP A 577 9.19 13.34 -21.08
CA ASP A 577 9.08 13.55 -22.54
C ASP A 577 8.36 12.39 -23.25
N GLY A 578 7.34 11.82 -22.61
CA GLY A 578 6.54 10.69 -23.10
C GLY A 578 7.20 9.32 -22.93
N ALA A 579 8.34 9.24 -22.25
CA ALA A 579 9.07 7.98 -22.09
C ALA A 579 8.35 6.98 -21.18
N LYS A 580 8.62 5.69 -21.42
CA LYS A 580 7.95 4.58 -20.73
C LYS A 580 8.94 3.65 -20.02
N LEU A 581 8.78 3.44 -18.71
CA LEU A 581 9.51 2.42 -17.96
C LEU A 581 8.53 1.35 -17.46
N THR A 582 8.77 0.09 -17.79
CA THR A 582 7.95 -1.04 -17.35
C THR A 582 8.83 -2.04 -16.63
N SER A 583 8.49 -2.40 -15.40
CA SER A 583 9.09 -3.54 -14.70
C SER A 583 8.03 -4.60 -14.42
N THR A 584 8.32 -5.84 -14.82
CA THR A 584 7.47 -7.02 -14.53
C THR A 584 7.97 -7.80 -13.31
N SER A 585 9.07 -7.35 -12.71
CA SER A 585 9.66 -7.96 -11.53
C SER A 585 8.72 -7.84 -10.33
N PRO A 586 8.59 -8.89 -9.51
CA PRO A 586 7.94 -8.78 -8.21
C PRO A 586 8.85 -8.10 -7.17
N ASN A 587 10.16 -8.01 -7.43
CA ASN A 587 11.14 -7.36 -6.56
C ASN A 587 11.09 -5.84 -6.71
N ALA A 588 11.65 -5.12 -5.75
CA ALA A 588 11.71 -3.67 -5.80
C ALA A 588 12.50 -3.18 -7.02
N LEU A 589 12.02 -2.11 -7.67
CA LEU A 589 12.76 -1.44 -8.75
C LEU A 589 14.11 -0.91 -8.22
N LEU A 590 14.09 -0.33 -7.02
CA LEU A 590 15.25 0.18 -6.30
C LEU A 590 15.36 -0.51 -4.93
N ALA A 591 16.44 -1.26 -4.72
CA ALA A 591 16.70 -1.97 -3.47
C ALA A 591 17.98 -1.44 -2.80
N PHE A 592 17.88 -1.06 -1.53
CA PHE A 592 18.99 -0.50 -0.75
C PHE A 592 19.12 -1.21 0.59
N GLN A 593 20.34 -1.61 0.92
CA GLN A 593 20.70 -2.17 2.22
C GLN A 593 21.93 -1.44 2.77
N ASP A 594 21.88 -0.98 4.01
CA ASP A 594 22.99 -0.25 4.66
C ASP A 594 23.53 0.93 3.82
N SER A 595 22.69 1.53 2.96
CA SER A 595 23.10 2.47 1.91
C SER A 595 22.52 3.86 2.14
N SER A 596 23.11 4.87 1.48
CA SER A 596 22.59 6.24 1.51
C SER A 596 22.37 6.78 0.10
N VAL A 597 21.33 7.59 -0.06
CA VAL A 597 21.06 8.36 -1.29
C VAL A 597 20.81 9.80 -0.91
N GLU A 598 21.68 10.68 -1.37
CA GLU A 598 21.53 12.14 -1.30
C GLU A 598 21.35 12.69 -2.71
N THR A 599 20.23 13.36 -2.94
CA THR A 599 19.90 13.92 -4.27
C THR A 599 19.54 15.39 -4.15
N ALA A 600 20.04 16.18 -5.09
CA ALA A 600 19.72 17.60 -5.20
C ALA A 600 18.27 17.85 -5.63
N GLY A 601 17.69 16.90 -6.37
CA GLY A 601 16.31 16.84 -6.82
C GLY A 601 15.49 15.79 -6.08
N ASN A 602 14.56 15.15 -6.79
CA ASN A 602 13.74 14.07 -6.25
C ASN A 602 14.46 12.71 -6.36
N ILE A 603 14.04 11.68 -5.62
CA ILE A 603 14.48 10.30 -5.90
C ILE A 603 13.95 9.86 -7.27
N LEU A 604 12.69 10.18 -7.55
CA LEU A 604 12.06 9.95 -8.85
C LEU A 604 11.32 11.20 -9.30
N THR A 605 11.51 11.56 -10.56
CA THR A 605 10.69 12.54 -11.26
C THR A 605 10.11 11.91 -12.52
N LEU A 606 8.79 11.89 -12.61
CA LEU A 606 8.04 11.47 -13.79
C LEU A 606 7.18 12.63 -14.28
N ARG A 607 7.55 13.27 -15.39
CA ARG A 607 6.85 14.50 -15.86
C ARG A 607 6.99 14.75 -17.37
N ARG A 608 6.57 15.92 -17.84
CA ARG A 608 6.64 16.36 -19.25
C ARG A 608 5.98 15.37 -20.22
N SER A 609 4.73 15.01 -19.96
CA SER A 609 3.98 14.14 -20.88
C SER A 609 3.73 14.83 -22.23
N ARG A 610 3.77 14.06 -23.31
CA ARG A 610 3.36 14.55 -24.63
C ARG A 610 1.84 14.39 -24.79
N PRO A 611 1.17 15.23 -25.59
CA PRO A 611 -0.26 15.08 -25.85
C PRO A 611 -0.65 13.71 -26.43
N ASP A 612 0.24 13.07 -27.17
CA ASP A 612 0.07 11.77 -27.83
C ASP A 612 0.70 10.59 -27.06
N ALA A 613 1.59 10.86 -26.11
CA ALA A 613 2.31 9.84 -25.33
C ALA A 613 2.58 10.32 -23.90
N PRO A 614 1.85 9.82 -22.89
CA PRO A 614 2.13 10.16 -21.50
C PRO A 614 3.48 9.59 -21.05
N SER A 615 4.21 10.35 -20.24
CA SER A 615 5.36 9.80 -19.51
C SER A 615 4.84 8.78 -18.51
N GLN A 616 5.33 7.53 -18.58
CA GLN A 616 4.70 6.41 -17.91
C GLN A 616 5.68 5.51 -17.16
N ILE A 617 5.29 5.09 -15.95
CA ILE A 617 5.96 4.01 -15.21
C ILE A 617 4.93 2.94 -14.83
N ASP A 618 5.19 1.68 -15.17
CA ASP A 618 4.34 0.53 -14.83
C ASP A 618 5.15 -0.52 -14.05
N LEU A 619 4.71 -0.88 -12.84
CA LEU A 619 5.44 -1.80 -11.96
C LEU A 619 4.64 -3.07 -11.58
N GLY A 620 5.32 -4.22 -11.61
CA GLY A 620 4.89 -5.50 -11.04
C GLY A 620 5.27 -5.71 -9.56
N GLY A 621 6.15 -4.87 -9.03
CA GLY A 621 6.72 -4.94 -7.68
C GLY A 621 6.83 -3.56 -7.02
N PRO A 622 7.40 -3.46 -5.80
CA PRO A 622 7.64 -2.19 -5.13
C PRO A 622 8.51 -1.23 -5.96
N LEU A 623 8.37 0.07 -5.74
CA LEU A 623 9.27 1.06 -6.32
C LEU A 623 10.60 1.12 -5.54
N LEU A 624 10.51 1.20 -4.22
CA LEU A 624 11.66 1.36 -3.35
C LEU A 624 11.58 0.43 -2.13
N ALA A 625 12.66 -0.28 -1.87
CA ALA A 625 12.86 -1.04 -0.63
C ALA A 625 14.17 -0.60 0.03
N GLY A 626 14.10 -0.10 1.26
CA GLY A 626 15.24 0.32 2.07
C GLY A 626 15.31 -0.45 3.39
N ALA A 627 16.47 -1.03 3.67
CA ALA A 627 16.80 -1.64 4.96
C ALA A 627 18.04 -0.97 5.54
N SER A 628 17.96 -0.46 6.77
CA SER A 628 19.06 0.25 7.45
C SER A 628 19.67 1.36 6.59
N SER A 629 18.83 2.05 5.79
CA SER A 629 19.26 2.97 4.73
C SER A 629 18.74 4.39 4.94
N ARG A 630 19.39 5.37 4.32
CA ARG A 630 19.04 6.80 4.41
C ARG A 630 18.77 7.40 3.04
N PHE A 631 17.70 8.18 2.93
CA PHE A 631 17.33 8.93 1.72
C PHE A 631 17.14 10.40 2.07
N GLN A 632 17.73 11.30 1.28
CA GLN A 632 17.63 12.74 1.49
C GLN A 632 17.40 13.48 0.16
N THR A 633 16.39 14.35 0.13
CA THR A 633 15.97 15.12 -1.06
C THR A 633 15.90 16.64 -0.81
N THR A 634 16.63 17.13 0.18
CA THR A 634 16.61 18.55 0.58
C THR A 634 17.52 19.40 -0.31
N SER A 635 17.06 20.60 -0.73
CA SER A 635 17.80 21.46 -1.66
C SER A 635 17.59 22.95 -1.39
N GLN A 636 18.42 23.83 -1.95
CA GLN A 636 18.17 25.29 -1.99
C GLN A 636 16.98 25.67 -2.89
N GLY A 637 16.27 24.69 -3.45
CA GLY A 637 15.03 24.89 -4.17
C GLY A 637 15.23 25.11 -5.66
N PHE A 638 14.19 25.60 -6.31
CA PHE A 638 14.24 25.95 -7.73
C PHE A 638 15.02 27.23 -8.03
N GLY A 639 15.35 28.04 -7.02
CA GLY A 639 16.02 29.34 -7.18
C GLY A 639 17.36 29.25 -7.94
N PRO A 640 18.30 28.40 -7.50
CA PRO A 640 19.58 28.22 -8.20
C PRO A 640 19.45 27.71 -9.65
N ALA A 641 18.45 26.87 -9.94
CA ALA A 641 18.27 26.24 -11.24
C ALA A 641 17.46 27.09 -12.25
N PHE A 642 16.38 27.73 -11.77
CA PHE A 642 15.37 28.40 -12.60
C PHE A 642 15.23 29.90 -12.32
N GLY A 643 15.97 30.44 -11.35
CA GLY A 643 15.92 31.86 -10.97
C GLY A 643 14.71 32.25 -10.11
N THR A 644 13.77 31.32 -9.86
CA THR A 644 12.60 31.51 -9.00
C THR A 644 12.74 30.68 -7.72
N PRO A 645 12.89 31.32 -6.54
CA PRO A 645 12.96 30.61 -5.26
C PRO A 645 11.66 29.84 -5.00
N GLY A 646 11.77 28.59 -4.58
CA GLY A 646 10.62 27.74 -4.25
C GLY A 646 11.07 26.49 -3.51
N ALA A 647 10.20 25.97 -2.62
CA ALA A 647 10.47 24.77 -1.86
C ALA A 647 10.67 23.56 -2.80
N CYS A 648 11.68 22.76 -2.50
CA CYS A 648 12.05 21.52 -3.18
C CYS A 648 12.98 20.73 -2.23
N CYS A 649 13.08 19.40 -2.30
CA CYS A 649 12.47 18.54 -3.30
C CYS A 649 11.69 17.39 -2.67
N SER A 650 10.70 16.90 -3.41
CA SER A 650 9.89 15.77 -2.98
C SER A 650 10.67 14.46 -3.09
N GLY A 651 10.19 13.41 -2.43
CA GLY A 651 10.72 12.06 -2.65
C GLY A 651 10.44 11.56 -4.07
N PHE A 652 9.16 11.57 -4.43
CA PHE A 652 8.66 11.07 -5.72
C PHE A 652 7.68 12.08 -6.32
N ALA A 653 8.03 12.67 -7.46
CA ALA A 653 7.22 13.66 -8.16
C ALA A 653 6.62 13.05 -9.44
N ILE A 654 5.28 12.97 -9.50
CA ILE A 654 4.52 12.49 -10.66
C ILE A 654 3.66 13.64 -11.16
N GLU A 655 4.07 14.26 -12.27
CA GLU A 655 3.58 15.58 -12.65
C GLU A 655 3.26 15.69 -14.15
N GLU A 656 2.62 16.79 -14.57
CA GLU A 656 2.54 17.21 -15.98
C GLU A 656 2.04 16.08 -16.92
N GLY A 657 0.88 15.52 -16.61
CA GLY A 657 0.20 14.50 -17.41
C GLY A 657 0.73 13.07 -17.23
N ALA A 658 1.71 12.88 -16.34
CA ALA A 658 2.35 11.60 -16.11
C ALA A 658 1.38 10.52 -15.60
N ARG A 659 1.74 9.25 -15.87
CA ARG A 659 1.00 8.07 -15.41
C ARG A 659 1.92 7.10 -14.66
N PHE A 660 1.57 6.81 -13.42
CA PHE A 660 2.27 5.81 -12.62
C PHE A 660 1.30 4.69 -12.25
N THR A 661 1.63 3.45 -12.60
CA THR A 661 0.82 2.28 -12.22
C THR A 661 1.64 1.24 -11.49
N SER A 662 1.03 0.63 -10.47
CA SER A 662 1.60 -0.50 -9.75
C SER A 662 0.55 -1.58 -9.54
N THR A 663 0.90 -2.80 -9.94
CA THR A 663 0.05 -3.99 -9.82
C THR A 663 0.40 -4.87 -8.63
N THR A 664 1.45 -4.52 -7.86
CA THR A 664 1.81 -5.27 -6.66
C THR A 664 0.81 -5.03 -5.52
N PRO A 665 0.45 -6.07 -4.75
CA PRO A 665 -0.27 -5.89 -3.50
C PRO A 665 0.65 -5.37 -2.37
N SER A 666 1.97 -5.44 -2.54
CA SER A 666 2.93 -4.94 -1.55
C SER A 666 2.97 -3.41 -1.56
N ALA A 667 3.40 -2.82 -0.43
CA ALA A 667 3.61 -1.38 -0.36
C ALA A 667 4.59 -0.89 -1.42
N LEU A 668 4.27 0.23 -2.07
CA LEU A 668 5.12 0.83 -3.11
C LEU A 668 6.49 1.26 -2.56
N ILE A 669 6.52 1.77 -1.33
CA ILE A 669 7.71 2.17 -0.59
C ILE A 669 7.79 1.34 0.69
N GLN A 670 8.90 0.63 0.87
CA GLN A 670 9.15 -0.24 2.02
C GLN A 670 10.38 0.24 2.77
N LEU A 671 10.24 0.49 4.07
CA LEU A 671 11.32 0.98 4.93
C LEU A 671 11.44 0.15 6.20
N ILE A 672 12.63 -0.38 6.46
CA ILE A 672 12.97 -1.13 7.68
C ILE A 672 14.22 -0.50 8.29
N ASP A 673 14.15 -0.09 9.56
CA ASP A 673 15.25 0.57 10.28
C ASP A 673 15.90 1.72 9.49
N SER A 674 15.10 2.45 8.69
CA SER A 674 15.57 3.41 7.68
C SER A 674 15.06 4.83 7.93
N THR A 675 15.64 5.82 7.26
CA THR A 675 15.20 7.21 7.35
C THR A 675 14.99 7.80 5.95
N PHE A 676 13.83 8.39 5.71
CA PHE A 676 13.56 9.20 4.52
C PHE A 676 13.34 10.66 4.95
N ASP A 677 14.16 11.57 4.43
CA ASP A 677 14.12 12.99 4.79
C ASP A 677 13.94 13.88 3.55
N ALA A 678 12.70 14.34 3.35
CA ALA A 678 12.32 15.37 2.38
C ALA A 678 12.10 16.73 3.06
N GLY A 679 12.81 16.99 4.16
CA GLY A 679 12.74 18.21 4.97
C GLY A 679 11.75 18.13 6.15
N PRO A 680 11.70 19.15 7.02
CA PRO A 680 12.46 20.40 6.97
C PRO A 680 13.95 20.26 7.37
N ASP A 681 14.85 20.84 6.58
CA ASP A 681 16.26 21.04 6.94
C ASP A 681 16.50 22.54 7.28
N PRO A 682 17.27 22.90 8.32
CA PRO A 682 17.51 24.29 8.68
C PRO A 682 18.27 25.13 7.63
N ARG A 683 19.03 24.47 6.75
CA ARG A 683 19.88 25.07 5.71
C ARG A 683 19.32 24.85 4.31
N LEU A 684 18.63 23.74 4.10
CA LEU A 684 18.05 23.34 2.81
C LEU A 684 16.53 23.14 2.95
N SER A 685 15.78 23.50 1.92
CA SER A 685 14.34 23.28 1.89
C SER A 685 14.01 21.81 1.62
N GLY A 686 12.72 21.51 1.55
CA GLY A 686 12.18 20.18 1.31
C GLY A 686 10.89 20.23 0.49
N GLY A 687 10.22 19.08 0.40
CA GLY A 687 8.97 18.94 -0.36
C GLY A 687 8.02 17.94 0.28
N ASP A 688 7.29 17.21 -0.55
CA ASP A 688 6.44 16.11 -0.11
C ASP A 688 7.23 14.78 -0.11
N LEU A 689 6.72 13.72 0.52
CA LEU A 689 7.21 12.38 0.18
C LEU A 689 6.76 12.02 -1.25
N VAL A 690 5.47 12.18 -1.56
CA VAL A 690 4.90 11.94 -2.89
C VAL A 690 4.05 13.12 -3.33
N THR A 691 4.35 13.66 -4.50
CA THR A 691 3.59 14.72 -5.16
C THR A 691 2.94 14.18 -6.42
N VAL A 692 1.62 14.39 -6.56
CA VAL A 692 0.86 14.12 -7.79
C VAL A 692 0.19 15.40 -8.23
N ALA A 693 0.77 16.10 -9.20
CA ALA A 693 0.34 17.45 -9.56
C ALA A 693 0.21 17.62 -11.08
N ASP A 694 -0.58 18.60 -11.51
CA ASP A 694 -0.65 18.92 -12.94
C ASP A 694 0.52 19.81 -13.40
N PHE A 695 1.23 20.42 -12.46
CA PHE A 695 2.29 21.39 -12.68
C PHE A 695 3.43 21.19 -11.67
N SER A 696 4.67 21.41 -12.11
CA SER A 696 5.90 21.12 -11.34
C SER A 696 6.60 22.35 -10.75
N GLY A 697 6.07 23.56 -11.00
CA GLY A 697 6.79 24.80 -10.73
C GLY A 697 7.63 25.33 -11.89
N ASP A 698 7.88 24.52 -12.93
CA ASP A 698 8.64 24.94 -14.12
C ASP A 698 7.81 25.84 -15.04
N PRO A 699 8.18 27.12 -15.24
CA PRO A 699 7.42 28.05 -16.07
C PRO A 699 7.33 27.65 -17.55
N ALA A 700 8.19 26.75 -18.04
CA ALA A 700 8.15 26.25 -19.41
C ALA A 700 7.24 25.02 -19.58
N ALA A 701 6.72 24.45 -18.49
CA ALA A 701 5.90 23.24 -18.53
C ALA A 701 4.41 23.52 -18.75
N ALA A 702 3.77 22.69 -19.57
CA ALA A 702 2.34 22.72 -19.77
C ALA A 702 1.62 21.98 -18.63
N ALA A 703 0.66 22.63 -17.98
CA ALA A 703 -0.15 22.01 -16.94
C ALA A 703 -1.04 20.90 -17.53
N ALA A 704 -0.96 19.70 -16.97
CA ALA A 704 -1.78 18.55 -17.38
C ALA A 704 -1.95 17.57 -16.21
N ALA A 705 -3.17 17.10 -15.95
CA ALA A 705 -3.48 16.26 -14.81
C ALA A 705 -2.70 14.93 -14.81
N ALA A 706 -1.99 14.66 -13.71
CA ALA A 706 -1.27 13.41 -13.50
C ALA A 706 -2.16 12.31 -12.89
N GLN A 707 -1.73 11.05 -13.03
CA GLN A 707 -2.49 9.89 -12.57
C GLN A 707 -1.58 8.86 -11.88
N VAL A 708 -1.97 8.44 -10.67
CA VAL A 708 -1.34 7.34 -9.94
C VAL A 708 -2.39 6.27 -9.62
N ALA A 709 -2.10 5.02 -9.93
CA ALA A 709 -2.96 3.88 -9.65
C ALA A 709 -2.17 2.71 -9.03
N LEU A 710 -2.52 2.34 -7.80
CA LEU A 710 -1.86 1.28 -7.04
C LEU A 710 -2.81 0.12 -6.74
N SER A 711 -2.27 -1.09 -6.67
CA SER A 711 -2.99 -2.29 -6.19
C SER A 711 -2.73 -2.61 -4.71
N GLY A 712 -1.77 -1.92 -4.09
CA GLY A 712 -1.38 -2.08 -2.70
C GLY A 712 -1.18 -0.74 -1.96
N PRO A 713 -0.61 -0.77 -0.76
CA PRO A 713 -0.28 0.42 0.03
C PRO A 713 0.71 1.36 -0.66
N LEU A 714 0.74 2.62 -0.23
CA LEU A 714 1.77 3.57 -0.64
C LEU A 714 3.07 3.34 0.15
N VAL A 715 2.97 3.28 1.48
CA VAL A 715 4.13 3.18 2.38
C VAL A 715 3.89 2.12 3.45
N SER A 716 4.89 1.26 3.66
CA SER A 716 4.99 0.42 4.85
C SER A 716 6.35 0.62 5.51
N MET A 717 6.33 0.94 6.81
CA MET A 717 7.52 1.27 7.57
C MET A 717 7.57 0.58 8.92
N THR A 718 8.71 -0.07 9.21
CA THR A 718 9.03 -0.68 10.51
C THR A 718 10.29 -0.03 11.07
N ASN A 719 10.22 0.49 12.30
CA ASN A 719 11.33 1.18 12.97
C ASN A 719 12.03 2.23 12.08
N SER A 720 11.29 2.85 11.17
CA SER A 720 11.81 3.84 10.23
C SER A 720 11.22 5.22 10.46
N THR A 721 11.88 6.30 10.06
CA THR A 721 11.33 7.67 10.15
C THR A 721 11.11 8.24 8.75
N VAL A 722 9.97 8.89 8.54
CA VAL A 722 9.72 9.69 7.34
C VAL A 722 9.49 11.15 7.74
N ARG A 723 10.24 12.05 7.12
CA ARG A 723 10.09 13.51 7.28
C ARG A 723 9.77 14.14 5.93
N ALA A 724 8.83 15.08 5.90
CA ALA A 724 8.55 15.91 4.73
C ALA A 724 8.26 17.35 5.15
N LEU A 725 8.74 18.33 4.39
CA LEU A 725 8.45 19.74 4.67
C LEU A 725 6.96 20.05 4.48
N SER A 726 6.31 19.43 3.50
CA SER A 726 4.92 19.70 3.11
C SER A 726 4.00 18.54 3.46
N SER A 727 3.96 17.47 2.66
CA SER A 727 3.02 16.37 2.90
C SER A 727 3.62 14.98 2.71
N ILE A 728 2.97 13.92 3.23
CA ILE A 728 3.31 12.56 2.80
C ILE A 728 2.74 12.29 1.41
N LEU A 729 1.48 12.65 1.18
CA LEU A 729 0.85 12.60 -0.15
C LEU A 729 0.18 13.94 -0.45
N HIS A 730 0.64 14.63 -1.49
CA HIS A 730 0.00 15.81 -2.04
C HIS A 730 -0.62 15.49 -3.41
N VAL A 731 -1.90 15.84 -3.59
CA VAL A 731 -2.61 15.67 -4.87
C VAL A 731 -3.26 16.97 -5.30
N GLU A 732 -2.75 17.55 -6.40
CA GLU A 732 -3.20 18.82 -6.94
C GLU A 732 -3.66 18.66 -8.39
N ARG A 733 -4.94 18.98 -8.64
CA ARG A 733 -5.53 18.96 -9.99
C ARG A 733 -5.30 17.64 -10.75
N SER A 734 -5.18 16.54 -10.00
CA SER A 734 -4.72 15.24 -10.46
C SER A 734 -5.44 14.11 -9.72
N SER A 735 -5.13 12.86 -10.06
CA SER A 735 -5.80 11.68 -9.48
C SER A 735 -4.83 10.68 -8.86
N PHE A 736 -5.20 10.18 -7.69
CA PHE A 736 -4.54 9.06 -7.02
C PHE A 736 -5.56 7.99 -6.66
N SER A 737 -5.22 6.73 -6.88
CA SER A 737 -6.05 5.60 -6.48
C SER A 737 -5.23 4.45 -5.90
N SER A 738 -5.77 3.79 -4.87
CA SER A 738 -5.29 2.49 -4.39
C SER A 738 -6.46 1.52 -4.23
N SER A 739 -6.36 0.36 -4.87
CA SER A 739 -7.41 -0.67 -4.86
C SER A 739 -7.19 -1.77 -3.82
N GLY A 740 -6.07 -1.74 -3.10
CA GLY A 740 -5.75 -2.70 -2.05
C GLY A 740 -6.57 -2.46 -0.77
N PRO A 741 -6.97 -3.52 -0.03
CA PRO A 741 -7.74 -3.40 1.20
C PRO A 741 -6.89 -2.93 2.40
N ASP A 742 -5.56 -3.08 2.31
CA ASP A 742 -4.64 -2.73 3.38
C ASP A 742 -4.55 -1.21 3.57
N PRO A 743 -4.19 -0.71 4.77
CA PRO A 743 -4.00 0.71 5.00
C PRO A 743 -2.96 1.30 4.05
N LEU A 744 -3.26 2.47 3.47
CA LEU A 744 -2.38 3.14 2.50
C LEU A 744 -1.00 3.48 3.10
N ILE A 745 -0.97 3.85 4.39
CA ILE A 745 0.22 4.16 5.17
C ILE A 745 0.23 3.27 6.41
N GLN A 746 1.29 2.47 6.57
CA GLN A 746 1.46 1.54 7.68
C GLN A 746 2.72 1.88 8.47
N VAL A 747 2.57 2.11 9.77
CA VAL A 747 3.66 2.52 10.65
C VAL A 747 3.77 1.58 11.85
N GLN A 748 4.93 0.98 12.03
CA GLN A 748 5.25 0.19 13.21
C GLN A 748 6.57 0.68 13.81
N GLY A 749 6.55 1.17 15.05
CA GLY A 749 7.73 1.78 15.64
C GLY A 749 7.92 3.21 15.15
N GLN A 750 9.09 3.56 14.61
CA GLN A 750 9.45 4.96 14.33
C GLN A 750 8.47 5.67 13.37
N GLY A 751 8.46 7.00 13.38
CA GLY A 751 7.28 7.82 13.09
C GLY A 751 7.28 8.68 11.83
N ILE A 752 6.30 9.58 11.75
CA ILE A 752 6.11 10.56 10.67
C ILE A 752 6.24 11.97 11.23
N ALA A 753 6.97 12.84 10.55
CA ALA A 753 6.98 14.28 10.83
C ALA A 753 6.73 15.09 9.55
N VAL A 754 5.68 15.92 9.55
CA VAL A 754 5.33 16.76 8.39
C VAL A 754 5.15 18.22 8.78
N GLY A 755 5.63 19.12 7.93
CA GLY A 755 5.59 20.56 8.21
C GLY A 755 6.84 21.08 8.90
N GLY A 756 6.98 22.41 8.94
CA GLY A 756 8.08 23.08 9.61
C GLY A 756 8.39 24.44 9.03
N LEU A 757 9.51 25.03 9.44
CA LEU A 757 10.00 26.27 8.86
C LEU A 757 10.72 25.98 7.53
N ASP A 758 10.28 26.61 6.45
CA ASP A 758 11.01 26.58 5.19
C ASP A 758 12.15 27.60 5.20
N PRO A 759 13.43 27.20 5.05
CA PRO A 759 14.54 28.13 5.06
C PRO A 759 14.59 29.05 3.83
N ILE A 760 13.86 28.76 2.75
CA ILE A 760 13.79 29.62 1.55
C ILE A 760 12.79 30.75 1.78
N SER A 761 11.52 30.42 2.03
CA SER A 761 10.46 31.42 2.23
C SER A 761 10.52 32.10 3.61
N LYS A 762 11.21 31.50 4.59
CA LYS A 762 11.19 31.90 6.02
C LYS A 762 9.80 31.84 6.65
N THR A 763 8.90 31.04 6.09
CA THR A 763 7.54 30.86 6.59
C THR A 763 7.31 29.44 7.10
N ASN A 764 6.34 29.29 8.01
CA ASN A 764 5.93 27.97 8.47
C ASN A 764 5.07 27.31 7.38
N VAL A 765 5.55 26.18 6.87
CA VAL A 765 4.79 25.31 5.98
C VAL A 765 3.83 24.46 6.82
N LEU A 766 2.57 24.46 6.41
CA LEU A 766 1.48 23.74 7.05
C LEU A 766 1.46 22.29 6.59
N GLY A 767 2.09 21.44 7.39
CA GLY A 767 2.27 20.03 7.11
C GLY A 767 0.97 19.24 7.06
N SER A 768 0.90 18.22 6.21
CA SER A 768 -0.21 17.28 6.21
C SER A 768 0.22 15.84 5.92
N VAL A 769 -0.53 14.85 6.39
CA VAL A 769 -0.28 13.46 5.91
C VAL A 769 -0.85 13.33 4.50
N LEU A 770 -2.04 13.86 4.25
CA LEU A 770 -2.71 13.91 2.96
C LEU A 770 -3.26 15.31 2.69
N ASP A 771 -2.84 15.97 1.60
CA ASP A 771 -3.47 17.19 1.06
C ASP A 771 -4.03 16.93 -0.33
N ILE A 772 -5.25 17.40 -0.56
CA ILE A 772 -5.93 17.30 -1.86
C ILE A 772 -6.57 18.63 -2.20
N ILE A 773 -6.21 19.17 -3.35
CA ILE A 773 -6.67 20.49 -3.81
C ILE A 773 -7.06 20.43 -5.29
N ALA A 774 -8.30 20.84 -5.59
CA ALA A 774 -8.75 20.96 -6.99
C ALA A 774 -8.54 22.37 -7.54
N SER A 775 -8.72 23.42 -6.72
CA SER A 775 -8.44 24.80 -7.13
C SER A 775 -7.51 25.51 -6.17
N THR A 776 -6.47 26.16 -6.70
CA THR A 776 -5.52 26.97 -5.91
C THR A 776 -6.24 28.01 -5.04
N ASN A 777 -7.24 28.66 -5.62
CA ASN A 777 -8.08 29.65 -4.96
C ASN A 777 -9.51 29.10 -4.77
N PRO A 778 -10.14 29.33 -3.61
CA PRO A 778 -11.55 28.99 -3.44
C PRO A 778 -12.42 29.69 -4.49
N GLY A 779 -13.36 28.96 -5.09
CA GLY A 779 -14.32 29.51 -6.06
C GLY A 779 -13.85 29.54 -7.52
N THR A 780 -12.59 29.22 -7.82
CA THR A 780 -12.06 29.28 -9.20
C THR A 780 -12.24 27.96 -9.94
N ALA A 781 -12.51 28.04 -11.25
CA ALA A 781 -12.64 26.88 -12.12
C ALA A 781 -11.25 26.35 -12.51
N GLU A 782 -10.90 25.15 -12.05
CA GLU A 782 -9.63 24.46 -12.33
C GLU A 782 -9.87 22.94 -12.49
N ALA A 783 -8.85 22.15 -12.81
CA ALA A 783 -9.02 20.70 -12.99
C ALA A 783 -9.44 20.00 -11.68
N ALA A 784 -10.13 18.87 -11.81
CA ALA A 784 -10.55 18.11 -10.63
C ALA A 784 -9.35 17.46 -9.91
N ALA A 785 -9.45 17.31 -8.59
CA ALA A 785 -8.50 16.53 -7.79
C ALA A 785 -9.22 15.44 -7.02
N THR A 786 -8.71 14.21 -7.11
CA THR A 786 -9.38 13.03 -6.54
C THR A 786 -8.40 12.06 -5.91
N VAL A 787 -8.77 11.54 -4.73
CA VAL A 787 -8.07 10.42 -4.08
C VAL A 787 -9.11 9.37 -3.70
N SER A 788 -8.93 8.14 -4.19
CA SER A 788 -9.81 7.01 -3.89
C SER A 788 -9.01 5.83 -3.36
N ILE A 789 -9.36 5.32 -2.19
CA ILE A 789 -8.69 4.18 -1.55
C ILE A 789 -9.68 3.09 -1.16
N ALA A 790 -9.33 1.84 -1.42
CA ALA A 790 -10.16 0.71 -1.02
C ALA A 790 -10.03 0.39 0.48
N GLY A 791 -8.82 0.52 1.03
CA GLY A 791 -8.49 0.35 2.45
C GLY A 791 -8.60 1.62 3.30
N SER A 792 -8.09 1.53 4.53
CA SER A 792 -7.90 2.66 5.44
C SER A 792 -6.79 3.60 4.98
N LEU A 793 -6.72 4.82 5.50
CA LEU A 793 -5.62 5.73 5.18
C LEU A 793 -4.37 5.39 6.00
N LEU A 794 -4.51 5.24 7.31
CA LEU A 794 -3.38 5.18 8.24
C LEU A 794 -3.60 4.12 9.32
N SER A 795 -2.64 3.23 9.47
CA SER A 795 -2.53 2.34 10.63
C SER A 795 -1.16 2.52 11.30
N ALA A 796 -1.15 2.85 12.58
CA ALA A 796 0.08 3.16 13.31
C ALA A 796 0.13 2.47 14.68
N SER A 797 1.25 1.79 14.95
CA SER A 797 1.50 1.11 16.23
C SER A 797 2.86 1.48 16.83
N ASN A 798 2.88 1.79 18.13
CA ASN A 798 4.10 2.19 18.85
C ASN A 798 4.86 3.33 18.17
N ALA A 799 4.10 4.28 17.60
CA ALA A 799 4.65 5.33 16.74
C ALA A 799 4.46 6.74 17.28
N ASN A 800 5.16 7.70 16.66
CA ASN A 800 4.98 9.12 16.89
C ASN A 800 4.66 9.82 15.57
N ILE A 801 3.54 10.55 15.50
CA ILE A 801 3.12 11.27 14.31
C ILE A 801 2.99 12.74 14.66
N THR A 802 3.77 13.58 14.00
CA THR A 802 3.74 15.03 14.21
C THR A 802 3.40 15.74 12.90
N SER A 803 2.44 16.68 12.96
CA SER A 803 2.07 17.53 11.83
C SER A 803 1.91 18.96 12.30
N THR A 804 2.44 19.95 11.57
CA THR A 804 2.21 21.36 11.91
C THR A 804 0.80 21.84 11.59
N ASP A 805 -0.03 21.04 10.91
CA ASP A 805 -1.45 21.36 10.70
C ASP A 805 -2.40 20.17 10.82
N VAL A 806 -2.41 19.23 9.88
CA VAL A 806 -3.51 18.27 9.76
C VAL A 806 -3.06 16.85 9.41
N ILE A 807 -3.92 15.84 9.62
CA ILE A 807 -3.71 14.51 8.99
C ILE A 807 -4.29 14.53 7.58
N VAL A 808 -5.59 14.81 7.41
CA VAL A 808 -6.26 14.85 6.10
C VAL A 808 -6.80 16.24 5.79
N ARG A 809 -6.40 16.80 4.66
CA ARG A 809 -6.92 18.06 4.11
C ARG A 809 -7.57 17.81 2.74
N VAL A 810 -8.82 18.20 2.60
CA VAL A 810 -9.57 18.16 1.34
C VAL A 810 -10.14 19.55 1.09
N ARG A 811 -9.72 20.21 0.02
CA ARG A 811 -10.05 21.63 -0.17
C ARG A 811 -10.42 22.04 -1.58
N ASN A 812 -11.17 23.13 -1.66
CA ASN A 812 -11.48 23.86 -2.89
C ASN A 812 -12.02 22.97 -4.01
N GLY A 813 -13.03 22.15 -3.72
CA GLY A 813 -13.67 21.25 -4.69
C GLY A 813 -13.01 19.89 -4.90
N ALA A 814 -11.95 19.57 -4.15
CA ALA A 814 -11.34 18.24 -4.14
C ALA A 814 -12.26 17.15 -3.58
N ARG A 815 -12.00 15.89 -3.95
CA ARG A 815 -12.73 14.72 -3.44
C ARG A 815 -11.79 13.67 -2.85
N PHE A 816 -12.07 13.25 -1.63
CA PHE A 816 -11.48 12.08 -0.98
C PHE A 816 -12.54 10.98 -0.79
N GLU A 817 -12.17 9.73 -1.04
CA GLU A 817 -13.07 8.59 -0.85
C GLU A 817 -12.32 7.36 -0.32
N SER A 818 -12.81 6.81 0.79
CA SER A 818 -12.39 5.49 1.30
C SER A 818 -13.60 4.55 1.34
N SER A 819 -13.49 3.40 0.68
CA SER A 819 -14.54 2.37 0.70
C SER A 819 -14.42 1.37 1.85
N SER A 820 -13.35 1.48 2.66
CA SER A 820 -13.11 0.59 3.79
C SER A 820 -14.16 0.77 4.87
N VAL A 821 -14.57 -0.33 5.48
CA VAL A 821 -15.44 -0.33 6.68
C VAL A 821 -14.64 -0.20 7.98
N ASP A 822 -13.33 -0.41 7.91
CA ASP A 822 -12.40 -0.18 9.01
C ASP A 822 -12.21 1.32 9.24
N PRO A 823 -11.75 1.74 10.44
CA PRO A 823 -11.44 3.14 10.69
C PRO A 823 -10.44 3.69 9.68
N LEU A 824 -10.67 4.91 9.20
CA LEU A 824 -9.77 5.63 8.30
C LEU A 824 -8.38 5.77 8.94
N ILE A 825 -8.34 6.04 10.25
CA ILE A 825 -7.14 6.15 11.06
C ILE A 825 -7.24 5.22 12.26
N ALA A 826 -6.32 4.26 12.35
CA ALA A 826 -6.21 3.32 13.46
C ALA A 826 -4.89 3.53 14.22
N LEU A 827 -4.98 3.79 15.53
CA LEU A 827 -3.83 4.06 16.39
C LEU A 827 -3.79 3.07 17.55
N ARG A 828 -2.61 2.47 17.79
CA ARG A 828 -2.37 1.61 18.95
C ARG A 828 -1.05 1.96 19.62
N ASP A 829 -1.11 2.36 20.88
CA ASP A 829 0.08 2.80 21.63
C ASP A 829 0.88 3.88 20.87
N THR A 830 0.17 4.78 20.17
CA THR A 830 0.75 5.77 19.26
C THR A 830 0.46 7.19 19.75
N SER A 831 1.46 8.07 19.70
CA SER A 831 1.33 9.49 19.98
C SER A 831 1.11 10.29 18.70
N VAL A 832 0.10 11.15 18.69
CA VAL A 832 -0.20 12.06 17.58
C VAL A 832 -0.22 13.50 18.10
N SER A 833 0.56 14.38 17.49
CA SER A 833 0.62 15.82 17.81
C SER A 833 0.37 16.65 16.56
N LEU A 834 -0.72 17.44 16.56
CA LEU A 834 -1.19 18.19 15.40
C LEU A 834 -1.31 19.68 15.74
N GLY A 835 -0.79 20.52 14.85
CA GLY A 835 -0.89 21.97 14.92
C GLY A 835 0.34 22.63 15.52
N THR A 836 0.42 23.95 15.34
CA THR A 836 1.49 24.78 15.88
C THR A 836 0.92 26.06 16.48
N GLY A 837 1.46 26.49 17.62
CA GLY A 837 1.12 27.79 18.21
C GLY A 837 1.55 28.98 17.35
N ALA A 838 2.34 28.75 16.28
CA ALA A 838 2.79 29.79 15.36
C ALA A 838 1.71 30.22 14.35
N VAL A 839 0.69 29.39 14.09
CA VAL A 839 -0.35 29.66 13.09
C VAL A 839 -1.72 29.30 13.66
N ALA A 840 -2.65 30.26 13.64
CA ALA A 840 -4.01 30.05 14.12
C ALA A 840 -4.77 29.01 13.28
N ASN A 841 -5.74 28.32 13.90
CA ASN A 841 -6.62 27.33 13.28
C ASN A 841 -5.88 26.14 12.62
N THR A 842 -4.73 25.77 13.19
CA THR A 842 -4.00 24.55 12.81
C THR A 842 -4.18 23.46 13.86
N GLY A 843 -4.05 22.20 13.46
CA GLY A 843 -4.11 21.07 14.40
C GLY A 843 -5.45 20.33 14.37
N HIS A 844 -5.85 19.87 13.20
CA HIS A 844 -7.06 19.08 13.01
C HIS A 844 -6.76 17.64 12.56
N VAL A 845 -7.65 16.68 12.80
CA VAL A 845 -7.51 15.34 12.19
C VAL A 845 -8.00 15.37 10.73
N LEU A 846 -9.17 15.96 10.48
CA LEU A 846 -9.79 16.06 9.16
C LEU A 846 -10.32 17.47 8.89
N ASN A 847 -9.83 18.07 7.79
CA ASN A 847 -10.29 19.35 7.26
C ASN A 847 -10.95 19.16 5.89
N VAL A 848 -12.20 19.60 5.74
CA VAL A 848 -12.93 19.58 4.46
C VAL A 848 -13.57 20.94 4.21
N PHE A 849 -13.04 21.73 3.27
CA PHE A 849 -13.50 23.12 3.11
C PHE A 849 -13.38 23.70 1.70
N GLY A 850 -14.22 24.71 1.44
CA GLY A 850 -14.14 25.52 0.22
C GLY A 850 -14.76 24.87 -1.02
N THR A 851 -15.00 25.72 -2.02
CA THR A 851 -15.49 25.33 -3.35
C THR A 851 -14.43 25.50 -4.42
N GLY A 852 -14.56 24.80 -5.55
CA GLY A 852 -13.65 24.88 -6.69
C GLY A 852 -13.92 23.79 -7.72
N GLY A 853 -12.86 23.17 -8.24
CA GLY A 853 -12.91 22.15 -9.28
C GLY A 853 -13.40 22.70 -10.63
N PRO A 854 -13.82 21.84 -11.58
CA PRO A 854 -14.06 22.23 -12.98
C PRO A 854 -15.05 23.36 -13.20
N ASN A 855 -16.01 23.51 -12.28
CA ASN A 855 -17.06 24.52 -12.36
C ASN A 855 -16.87 25.70 -11.38
N GLY A 856 -15.77 25.72 -10.62
CA GLY A 856 -15.50 26.71 -9.55
C GLY A 856 -16.42 26.62 -8.33
N THR A 857 -17.51 25.86 -8.41
CA THR A 857 -18.59 25.81 -7.41
C THR A 857 -18.72 24.45 -6.73
N THR A 858 -17.91 23.46 -7.13
CA THR A 858 -17.93 22.11 -6.53
C THR A 858 -17.42 22.20 -5.11
N ARG A 859 -18.15 21.66 -4.12
CA ARG A 859 -17.71 21.63 -2.72
C ARG A 859 -16.65 20.55 -2.50
N ALA A 860 -15.65 20.84 -1.66
CA ALA A 860 -14.75 19.82 -1.17
C ALA A 860 -15.54 18.71 -0.45
N THR A 861 -15.23 17.45 -0.74
CA THR A 861 -16.02 16.31 -0.24
C THR A 861 -15.12 15.18 0.26
N ALA A 862 -15.39 14.66 1.46
CA ALA A 862 -14.81 13.43 1.98
C ALA A 862 -15.88 12.35 2.17
N VAL A 863 -15.68 11.17 1.59
CA VAL A 863 -16.58 10.02 1.72
C VAL A 863 -15.87 8.91 2.48
N LEU A 864 -16.46 8.49 3.61
CA LEU A 864 -15.90 7.50 4.52
C LEU A 864 -16.91 6.37 4.74
N ASN A 865 -16.55 5.13 4.38
CA ASN A 865 -17.41 3.97 4.66
C ASN A 865 -17.08 3.26 5.99
N GLY A 866 -16.19 3.87 6.78
CA GLY A 866 -15.79 3.44 8.12
C GLY A 866 -15.72 4.62 9.10
N ALA A 867 -15.32 4.34 10.34
CA ALA A 867 -15.09 5.37 11.35
C ALA A 867 -13.95 6.33 10.92
N LEU A 868 -13.93 7.56 11.43
CA LEU A 868 -12.81 8.47 11.17
C LEU A 868 -11.55 8.04 11.94
N LEU A 869 -11.69 7.78 13.24
CA LEU A 869 -10.57 7.57 14.14
C LEU A 869 -10.90 6.54 15.22
N VAL A 870 -10.03 5.54 15.35
CA VAL A 870 -9.99 4.64 16.49
C VAL A 870 -8.61 4.71 17.12
N ALA A 871 -8.53 5.05 18.41
CA ALA A 871 -7.30 5.08 19.18
C ALA A 871 -7.40 4.18 20.40
N GLU A 872 -6.45 3.25 20.56
CA GLU A 872 -6.48 2.22 21.59
C GLU A 872 -5.18 2.15 22.38
N GLY A 873 -5.27 1.53 23.57
CA GLY A 873 -4.12 1.29 24.45
C GLY A 873 -3.67 2.58 25.14
N SER A 874 -2.37 2.86 25.06
CA SER A 874 -1.75 4.06 25.59
C SER A 874 -1.71 5.23 24.60
N SER A 875 -2.45 5.14 23.48
CA SER A 875 -2.44 6.16 22.43
C SER A 875 -2.82 7.55 22.96
N GLN A 876 -2.18 8.58 22.42
CA GLN A 876 -2.44 9.98 22.75
C GLN A 876 -2.74 10.76 21.47
N VAL A 877 -3.79 11.57 21.48
CA VAL A 877 -4.13 12.45 20.36
C VAL A 877 -4.18 13.86 20.90
N ASN A 878 -3.18 14.65 20.52
CA ASN A 878 -2.99 16.04 20.88
C ASN A 878 -3.25 16.90 19.64
N ALA A 879 -4.50 17.31 19.45
CA ALA A 879 -4.93 18.12 18.33
C ALA A 879 -5.20 19.55 18.81
N LEU A 880 -4.37 20.50 18.35
CA LEU A 880 -4.42 21.89 18.83
C LEU A 880 -5.77 22.55 18.57
N SER A 881 -6.37 22.34 17.38
CA SER A 881 -7.69 22.91 17.04
C SER A 881 -8.84 21.93 17.12
N GLY A 882 -8.66 20.63 16.86
CA GLY A 882 -9.74 19.64 17.09
C GLY A 882 -9.65 18.37 16.24
N LEU A 883 -10.75 17.64 16.14
CA LEU A 883 -10.87 16.46 15.30
C LEU A 883 -11.29 16.84 13.88
N VAL A 884 -12.39 17.59 13.74
CA VAL A 884 -13.02 17.87 12.45
C VAL A 884 -13.25 19.35 12.26
N PHE A 885 -12.84 19.87 11.09
CA PHE A 885 -13.26 21.16 10.57
C PHE A 885 -13.92 20.98 9.20
N ALA A 886 -15.20 21.31 9.11
CA ALA A 886 -15.95 21.31 7.88
C ALA A 886 -16.60 22.69 7.66
N SER A 887 -16.13 23.42 6.65
CA SER A 887 -16.64 24.76 6.31
C SER A 887 -16.88 24.87 4.82
N ASP A 888 -18.15 24.92 4.41
CA ASP A 888 -18.58 24.81 3.00
C ASP A 888 -18.15 23.53 2.26
N GLY A 889 -17.42 22.64 2.91
CA GLY A 889 -17.16 21.27 2.49
C GLY A 889 -18.11 20.28 3.17
N GLN A 890 -18.15 19.05 2.65
CA GLN A 890 -19.07 18.00 3.13
C GLN A 890 -18.34 16.70 3.46
N ILE A 891 -18.66 16.13 4.61
CA ILE A 891 -18.23 14.81 5.06
C ILE A 891 -19.45 13.89 5.03
N LEU A 892 -19.33 12.80 4.27
CA LEU A 892 -20.33 11.74 4.15
C LEU A 892 -19.73 10.49 4.77
N ALA A 893 -20.18 10.13 5.96
CA ALA A 893 -19.63 9.02 6.72
C ALA A 893 -20.70 7.99 7.10
N SER A 894 -20.37 6.72 6.98
CA SER A 894 -21.16 5.59 7.47
C SER A 894 -20.22 4.56 8.06
N ALA A 895 -20.53 3.97 9.21
CA ALA A 895 -19.77 2.83 9.73
C ALA A 895 -20.62 1.95 10.64
N ALA A 896 -20.10 0.75 10.92
CA ALA A 896 -20.63 -0.16 11.93
C ALA A 896 -20.08 0.11 13.35
N ASP A 897 -19.30 1.18 13.54
CA ASP A 897 -18.77 1.62 14.83
C ASP A 897 -18.96 3.14 14.98
N SER A 898 -18.67 3.70 16.15
CA SER A 898 -18.72 5.13 16.42
C SER A 898 -17.75 5.91 15.51
N PHE A 899 -18.15 7.12 15.08
CA PHE A 899 -17.35 7.91 14.15
C PHE A 899 -15.95 8.23 14.69
N VAL A 900 -15.85 8.50 15.99
CA VAL A 900 -14.59 8.55 16.73
C VAL A 900 -14.71 7.70 18.00
N ARG A 901 -13.77 6.77 18.20
CA ARG A 901 -13.70 5.89 19.38
C ARG A 901 -12.32 5.97 20.02
N LEU A 902 -12.27 6.35 21.30
CA LEU A 902 -11.04 6.45 22.09
C LEU A 902 -11.13 5.46 23.27
N VAL A 903 -10.16 4.56 23.36
CA VAL A 903 -10.13 3.46 24.34
C VAL A 903 -8.86 3.57 25.19
N GLY A 904 -9.01 3.99 26.44
CA GLY A 904 -7.88 4.36 27.30
C GLY A 904 -7.22 5.66 26.84
N GLY A 905 -5.99 5.89 27.31
CA GLY A 905 -5.18 7.06 26.92
C GLY A 905 -5.61 8.40 27.54
N THR A 906 -4.80 9.42 27.27
CA THR A 906 -5.09 10.83 27.63
C THR A 906 -4.95 11.67 26.37
N HIS A 907 -5.99 12.42 26.04
CA HIS A 907 -6.12 13.15 24.79
C HIS A 907 -6.37 14.64 25.07
N ALA A 908 -5.73 15.50 24.29
CA ALA A 908 -5.97 16.93 24.29
C ALA A 908 -6.53 17.33 22.91
N LEU A 909 -7.83 17.55 22.84
CA LEU A 909 -8.53 17.84 21.58
C LEU A 909 -9.11 19.25 21.66
N ALA A 910 -8.79 20.09 20.67
CA ALA A 910 -9.16 21.52 20.68
C ALA A 910 -8.59 22.23 21.92
N SER A 911 -7.28 22.12 22.11
CA SER A 911 -6.59 22.69 23.27
C SER A 911 -6.30 24.20 23.12
N ALA A 912 -6.22 24.73 21.89
CA ALA A 912 -6.07 26.15 21.63
C ALA A 912 -7.36 26.92 21.92
N ALA A 913 -7.23 28.16 22.40
CA ALA A 913 -8.35 29.04 22.67
C ALA A 913 -9.28 29.21 21.45
N ASN A 914 -10.60 29.20 21.68
CA ASN A 914 -11.65 29.39 20.68
C ASN A 914 -11.70 28.33 19.58
N THR A 915 -11.24 27.11 19.89
CA THR A 915 -11.31 25.96 18.98
C THR A 915 -12.29 24.91 19.51
N SER A 916 -12.75 24.02 18.63
CA SER A 916 -13.75 23.00 18.98
C SER A 916 -13.39 21.66 18.37
N MET A 917 -13.64 20.56 19.08
CA MET A 917 -13.35 19.20 18.58
C MET A 917 -14.04 18.95 17.23
N PHE A 918 -15.27 19.45 17.06
CA PHE A 918 -16.01 19.44 15.81
C PHE A 918 -16.50 20.85 15.48
N SER A 919 -16.01 21.41 14.38
CA SER A 919 -16.47 22.69 13.83
C SER A 919 -17.22 22.45 12.52
N LEU A 920 -18.54 22.64 12.55
CA LEU A 920 -19.44 22.42 11.42
C LEU A 920 -20.08 23.76 11.00
N ILE A 921 -19.62 24.30 9.88
CA ILE A 921 -19.96 25.67 9.46
C ILE A 921 -20.59 25.64 8.05
N GLY A 922 -21.80 26.18 7.95
CA GLY A 922 -22.35 26.62 6.67
C GLY A 922 -21.85 28.03 6.38
N GLY A 923 -21.23 28.26 5.22
CA GLY A 923 -20.77 29.59 4.83
C GLY A 923 -21.88 30.65 4.81
N THR A 924 -21.51 31.90 4.59
CA THR A 924 -22.48 33.03 4.55
C THR A 924 -23.54 32.86 3.46
N ASP A 925 -23.25 32.08 2.43
CA ASP A 925 -24.17 31.77 1.32
C ASP A 925 -24.86 30.40 1.49
N ALA A 926 -24.67 29.72 2.62
CA ALA A 926 -25.31 28.45 2.89
C ALA A 926 -26.85 28.61 2.91
N PRO A 927 -27.58 27.68 2.25
CA PRO A 927 -29.02 27.77 2.12
C PRO A 927 -29.73 27.64 3.47
N VAL A 928 -30.74 28.48 3.68
CA VAL A 928 -31.59 28.49 4.88
C VAL A 928 -33.06 28.27 4.49
N ALA A 929 -33.84 27.68 5.40
CA ALA A 929 -35.28 27.50 5.24
C ALA A 929 -36.01 27.97 6.51
N VAL A 930 -37.18 28.60 6.32
CA VAL A 930 -38.03 29.02 7.45
C VAL A 930 -38.85 27.83 7.95
N GLU A 931 -38.75 27.56 9.25
CA GLU A 931 -39.51 26.54 9.96
C GLU A 931 -40.20 27.16 11.17
N ILE A 932 -41.45 26.77 11.45
CA ILE A 932 -42.18 27.23 12.64
C ILE A 932 -42.10 26.15 13.70
N VAL A 933 -41.40 26.42 14.80
CA VAL A 933 -41.26 25.51 15.95
C VAL A 933 -41.77 26.22 17.20
N ASP A 934 -42.67 25.57 17.95
CA ASP A 934 -43.31 26.13 19.14
C ASP A 934 -43.88 27.56 18.91
N GLY A 935 -44.45 27.78 17.72
CA GLY A 935 -45.04 29.06 17.32
C GLY A 935 -44.05 30.15 16.93
N VAL A 936 -42.74 29.85 16.89
CA VAL A 936 -41.68 30.79 16.50
C VAL A 936 -41.19 30.47 15.09
N PRO A 937 -41.23 31.43 14.13
CA PRO A 937 -40.59 31.25 12.82
C PRO A 937 -39.07 31.39 12.95
N LEU A 938 -38.34 30.33 12.62
CA LEU A 938 -36.87 30.29 12.60
C LEU A 938 -36.39 30.12 11.17
N SER A 939 -35.46 30.96 10.72
CA SER A 939 -34.67 30.70 9.51
C SER A 939 -33.51 29.79 9.90
N LEU A 940 -33.44 28.58 9.37
CA LEU A 940 -32.51 27.53 9.79
C LEU A 940 -31.65 27.03 8.63
N GLY A 941 -30.37 26.77 8.88
CA GLY A 941 -29.45 26.16 7.93
C GLY A 941 -29.95 24.80 7.44
N THR A 942 -29.82 24.57 6.13
CA THR A 942 -30.24 23.30 5.48
C THR A 942 -29.06 22.48 4.97
N PHE A 943 -27.86 23.07 4.89
CA PHE A 943 -26.65 22.37 4.51
C PHE A 943 -26.11 21.54 5.68
N ALA A 944 -25.77 20.27 5.44
CA ALA A 944 -25.16 19.39 6.43
C ALA A 944 -23.67 19.18 6.10
N PRO A 945 -22.74 19.88 6.79
CA PRO A 945 -21.29 19.69 6.61
C PRO A 945 -20.83 18.29 7.02
N LEU A 946 -21.54 17.64 7.96
CA LEU A 946 -21.31 16.26 8.37
C LEU A 946 -22.61 15.48 8.32
N VAL A 947 -22.63 14.44 7.49
CA VAL A 947 -23.69 13.43 7.44
C VAL A 947 -23.11 12.13 7.97
N TRP A 948 -23.54 11.73 9.17
CA TRP A 948 -23.12 10.50 9.82
C TRP A 948 -24.26 9.48 9.85
N LYS A 949 -24.01 8.28 9.33
CA LYS A 949 -24.95 7.14 9.35
C LYS A 949 -24.37 5.99 10.17
N GLY A 950 -24.30 6.17 11.49
CA GLY A 950 -23.79 5.15 12.43
C GLY A 950 -24.85 4.21 13.01
N GLY A 951 -26.11 4.27 12.57
CA GLY A 951 -27.18 3.50 13.20
C GLY A 951 -27.33 3.88 14.68
N ASP A 952 -27.07 2.92 15.57
CA ASP A 952 -27.13 3.05 17.04
C ASP A 952 -25.78 3.48 17.67
N HIS A 953 -24.73 3.66 16.86
CA HIS A 953 -23.39 4.04 17.30
C HIS A 953 -23.24 5.55 17.42
N SER A 954 -22.65 5.97 18.54
CA SER A 954 -22.44 7.37 18.90
C SER A 954 -21.43 8.08 17.99
N LEU A 955 -21.47 9.41 17.96
CA LEU A 955 -20.51 10.19 17.17
C LEU A 955 -19.11 10.20 17.84
N LEU A 956 -19.05 10.51 19.14
CA LEU A 956 -17.84 10.45 19.95
C LEU A 956 -18.02 9.48 21.12
N ARG A 957 -17.23 8.41 21.13
CA ARG A 957 -17.25 7.37 22.15
C ARG A 957 -15.93 7.32 22.92
N LEU A 958 -16.01 7.42 24.25
CA LEU A 958 -14.87 7.27 25.17
C LEU A 958 -15.08 6.03 26.03
N GLU A 959 -14.07 5.16 26.12
CA GLU A 959 -14.15 3.90 26.84
C GLU A 959 -12.88 3.57 27.62
N ALA A 960 -13.00 2.61 28.54
CA ALA A 960 -11.89 2.00 29.25
C ALA A 960 -10.93 3.01 29.90
N GLY A 961 -11.49 4.06 30.52
CA GLY A 961 -10.73 5.09 31.22
C GLY A 961 -10.14 6.17 30.32
N ALA A 962 -10.62 6.33 29.07
CA ALA A 962 -10.20 7.40 28.20
C ALA A 962 -10.47 8.78 28.83
N ALA A 963 -9.46 9.65 28.86
CA ALA A 963 -9.54 11.00 29.40
C ALA A 963 -9.31 12.04 28.30
N VAL A 964 -10.32 12.87 28.03
CA VAL A 964 -10.27 13.91 27.00
C VAL A 964 -10.37 15.30 27.64
N SER A 965 -9.52 16.22 27.20
CA SER A 965 -9.56 17.64 27.58
C SER A 965 -9.59 18.56 26.35
N GLY A 966 -10.26 19.71 26.43
CA GLY A 966 -10.39 20.67 25.34
C GLY A 966 -11.09 21.97 25.72
N GLN A 967 -11.22 22.90 24.77
CA GLN A 967 -12.03 24.12 24.92
C GLN A 967 -13.51 23.84 24.71
N GLU A 968 -13.88 23.39 23.51
CA GLU A 968 -15.26 23.09 23.13
C GLU A 968 -15.34 21.75 22.42
N ALA A 969 -16.45 21.03 22.55
CA ALA A 969 -16.67 19.80 21.79
C ALA A 969 -17.31 20.07 20.43
N PHE A 970 -18.44 20.79 20.37
CA PHE A 970 -19.13 21.08 19.10
C PHE A 970 -19.40 22.57 18.93
N ARG A 971 -19.02 23.10 17.77
CA ARG A 971 -19.44 24.38 17.24
C ARG A 971 -20.20 24.17 15.94
N ILE A 972 -21.43 24.68 15.88
CA ILE A 972 -22.31 24.53 14.72
C ILE A 972 -22.86 25.91 14.37
N ASP A 973 -22.45 26.42 13.20
CA ASP A 973 -22.83 27.75 12.71
C ASP A 973 -23.54 27.60 11.36
N ARG A 974 -24.79 28.08 11.26
CA ARG A 974 -25.61 28.05 10.02
C ARG A 974 -25.63 26.70 9.29
N ALA A 975 -25.57 25.60 10.05
CA ALA A 975 -25.49 24.24 9.54
C ALA A 975 -26.60 23.35 10.12
N LEU A 976 -26.91 22.29 9.38
CA LEU A 976 -27.76 21.18 9.79
C LEU A 976 -26.89 20.03 10.32
N PHE A 977 -27.21 19.55 11.52
CA PHE A 977 -26.63 18.33 12.06
C PHE A 977 -27.75 17.42 12.59
N GLN A 978 -27.72 16.16 12.17
CA GLN A 978 -28.70 15.14 12.58
C GLN A 978 -27.97 13.96 13.21
N ALA A 979 -28.37 13.59 14.42
CA ALA A 979 -27.83 12.46 15.15
C ALA A 979 -28.92 11.39 15.33
N THR A 980 -28.65 10.16 14.86
CA THR A 980 -29.55 9.00 15.04
C THR A 980 -29.29 8.26 16.35
N ALA A 981 -28.10 8.44 16.92
CA ALA A 981 -27.63 7.86 18.17
C ALA A 981 -27.08 8.97 19.09
N PRO A 982 -26.65 8.67 20.31
CA PRO A 982 -26.06 9.68 21.18
C PRO A 982 -24.86 10.39 20.55
N VAL A 983 -24.77 11.71 20.70
CA VAL A 983 -23.63 12.48 20.18
C VAL A 983 -22.39 12.14 21.00
N PHE A 984 -22.54 12.11 22.33
CA PHE A 984 -21.50 11.74 23.27
C PHE A 984 -21.87 10.44 24.00
N GLU A 985 -20.92 9.53 24.05
CA GLU A 985 -21.03 8.31 24.84
C GLU A 985 -19.76 8.10 25.65
N LEU A 986 -19.89 8.07 26.98
CA LEU A 986 -18.77 7.83 27.89
C LEU A 986 -19.07 6.60 28.73
N LEU A 987 -18.17 5.63 28.68
CA LEU A 987 -18.30 4.33 29.32
C LEU A 987 -17.07 4.02 30.17
N ALA A 988 -17.25 3.19 31.20
CA ALA A 988 -16.17 2.55 31.95
C ALA A 988 -15.09 3.53 32.45
N ALA A 989 -15.47 4.42 33.38
CA ALA A 989 -14.58 5.39 34.04
C ALA A 989 -13.94 6.44 33.10
N SER A 990 -14.55 6.68 31.95
CA SER A 990 -14.05 7.70 31.00
C SER A 990 -14.43 9.11 31.43
N SER A 991 -13.66 10.09 30.96
CA SER A 991 -13.89 11.50 31.28
C SER A 991 -13.73 12.44 30.09
N LEU A 992 -14.60 13.45 30.02
CA LEU A 992 -14.52 14.56 29.08
C LEU A 992 -14.55 15.88 29.84
N THR A 993 -13.48 16.66 29.74
CA THR A 993 -13.38 18.00 30.32
C THR A 993 -13.33 19.06 29.23
N VAL A 994 -14.31 19.95 29.21
CA VAL A 994 -14.32 21.14 28.34
C VAL A 994 -14.18 22.39 29.18
N ALA A 995 -13.26 23.27 28.80
CA ALA A 995 -12.92 24.48 29.53
C ALA A 995 -12.97 25.69 28.60
N PRO A 996 -14.16 26.07 28.08
CA PRO A 996 -14.28 27.16 27.13
C PRO A 996 -13.78 28.48 27.74
N THR A 997 -13.24 29.36 26.91
CA THR A 997 -12.74 30.68 27.33
C THR A 997 -13.90 31.64 27.61
N THR A 998 -13.62 32.80 28.21
CA THR A 998 -14.62 33.86 28.37
C THR A 998 -15.16 34.42 27.05
N ALA A 999 -14.49 34.17 25.92
CA ALA A 999 -14.94 34.59 24.60
C ALA A 999 -15.96 33.62 23.98
N VAL A 1000 -16.10 32.39 24.52
CA VAL A 1000 -17.03 31.39 23.99
C VAL A 1000 -17.93 30.81 25.06
N ASP A 1001 -19.24 30.95 24.85
CA ASP A 1001 -20.26 30.70 25.86
C ASP A 1001 -20.71 29.21 25.99
N GLY A 1002 -20.31 28.31 25.08
CA GLY A 1002 -20.81 26.93 25.00
C GLY A 1002 -19.70 25.87 24.99
N GLY A 1003 -19.72 24.91 25.92
CA GLY A 1003 -18.67 23.90 26.12
C GLY A 1003 -18.87 22.59 25.35
N LEU A 1004 -19.98 21.87 25.58
CA LEU A 1004 -20.25 20.60 24.88
C LEU A 1004 -20.86 20.84 23.50
N MET A 1005 -21.77 21.81 23.38
CA MET A 1005 -22.38 22.14 22.10
C MET A 1005 -22.78 23.62 22.04
N ASN A 1006 -22.30 24.31 21.02
CA ASN A 1006 -22.53 25.73 20.76
C ASN A 1006 -23.20 25.89 19.39
N LEU A 1007 -24.50 26.19 19.40
CA LEU A 1007 -25.31 26.47 18.22
C LEU A 1007 -25.44 27.98 18.06
N ASN A 1008 -25.06 28.48 16.89
CA ASN A 1008 -25.17 29.90 16.58
C ASN A 1008 -25.57 30.13 15.12
N ALA A 1009 -25.97 31.37 14.84
CA ALA A 1009 -26.25 31.85 13.48
C ALA A 1009 -27.14 30.91 12.68
N GLN A 1010 -28.37 30.64 13.16
CA GLN A 1010 -29.36 29.84 12.43
C GLN A 1010 -29.01 28.35 12.30
N ALA A 1011 -28.30 27.77 13.26
CA ALA A 1011 -27.98 26.34 13.27
C ALA A 1011 -29.22 25.48 13.58
N LYS A 1012 -29.27 24.27 13.01
CA LYS A 1012 -30.31 23.28 13.28
C LYS A 1012 -29.68 21.96 13.71
N VAL A 1013 -30.00 21.51 14.92
CA VAL A 1013 -29.61 20.20 15.44
C VAL A 1013 -30.86 19.37 15.72
N VAL A 1014 -30.88 18.14 15.21
CA VAL A 1014 -31.92 17.15 15.51
C VAL A 1014 -31.26 15.89 16.07
N SER A 1015 -31.66 15.46 17.26
CA SER A 1015 -31.18 14.23 17.90
C SER A 1015 -32.34 13.24 18.10
N LEU A 1016 -32.18 11.99 17.66
CA LEU A 1016 -33.18 10.92 17.86
C LEU A 1016 -33.01 10.14 19.18
N GLY A 1017 -31.94 10.43 19.92
CA GLY A 1017 -31.66 9.86 21.23
C GLY A 1017 -31.07 10.90 22.18
N PRO A 1018 -30.63 10.49 23.37
CA PRO A 1018 -29.99 11.40 24.31
C PRO A 1018 -28.74 11.99 23.69
N VAL A 1019 -28.57 13.30 23.81
CA VAL A 1019 -27.40 13.99 23.25
C VAL A 1019 -26.12 13.51 23.94
N ALA A 1020 -26.20 13.22 25.25
CA ALA A 1020 -25.12 12.61 26.01
C ALA A 1020 -25.60 11.38 26.81
N ARG A 1021 -24.86 10.27 26.70
CA ARG A 1021 -25.03 9.04 27.48
C ARG A 1021 -23.75 8.77 28.29
N LEU A 1022 -23.91 8.63 29.61
CA LEU A 1022 -22.82 8.35 30.54
C LEU A 1022 -23.12 7.06 31.32
N ASP A 1023 -22.14 6.17 31.39
CA ASP A 1023 -22.16 4.98 32.25
C ASP A 1023 -20.85 4.91 33.05
N ALA A 1024 -20.96 4.98 34.38
CA ALA A 1024 -19.83 5.06 35.32
C ALA A 1024 -18.75 6.07 34.88
N SER A 1025 -19.17 7.24 34.38
CA SER A 1025 -18.29 8.20 33.68
C SER A 1025 -18.60 9.65 34.04
N THR A 1026 -17.68 10.57 33.70
CA THR A 1026 -17.78 11.98 34.10
C THR A 1026 -17.62 12.96 32.94
N ILE A 1027 -18.49 13.97 32.88
CA ILE A 1027 -18.30 15.16 32.05
C ILE A 1027 -18.12 16.39 32.94
N ILE A 1028 -17.09 17.21 32.67
CA ILE A 1028 -16.81 18.46 33.38
C ILE A 1028 -16.83 19.61 32.38
N VAL A 1029 -17.67 20.61 32.64
CA VAL A 1029 -17.72 21.89 31.95
C VAL A 1029 -17.22 22.96 32.91
N ALA A 1030 -15.97 23.38 32.73
CA ALA A 1030 -15.28 24.23 33.70
C ALA A 1030 -15.81 25.66 33.74
N ASN A 1031 -16.21 26.20 32.58
CA ASN A 1031 -16.71 27.56 32.42
C ASN A 1031 -17.94 27.62 31.50
N ASN A 1032 -18.73 28.68 31.63
CA ASN A 1032 -19.90 28.98 30.80
C ASN A 1032 -20.91 27.82 30.78
N ASN A 1033 -21.58 27.59 29.63
CA ASN A 1033 -22.73 26.69 29.56
C ASN A 1033 -22.34 25.38 28.89
N ALA A 1034 -22.87 24.25 29.34
CA ALA A 1034 -22.63 22.97 28.67
C ALA A 1034 -23.23 22.97 27.25
N PHE A 1035 -24.48 23.40 27.12
CA PHE A 1035 -25.19 23.53 25.85
C PHE A 1035 -25.66 24.96 25.65
N ARG A 1036 -25.32 25.57 24.51
CA ARG A 1036 -25.76 26.92 24.14
C ARG A 1036 -26.51 26.88 22.83
N VAL A 1037 -27.69 27.49 22.81
CA VAL A 1037 -28.53 27.63 21.62
C VAL A 1037 -28.87 29.10 21.43
N ALA A 1038 -28.22 29.74 20.46
CA ALA A 1038 -28.26 31.19 20.24
C ALA A 1038 -28.46 31.56 18.76
N GLY A 1039 -28.76 32.83 18.49
CA GLY A 1039 -28.77 33.38 17.13
C GLY A 1039 -29.86 32.81 16.20
N GLY A 1040 -31.07 32.58 16.73
CA GLY A 1040 -32.20 32.01 15.98
C GLY A 1040 -32.02 30.53 15.63
N SER A 1041 -31.28 29.78 16.45
CA SER A 1041 -31.00 28.36 16.20
C SER A 1041 -32.08 27.43 16.80
N LEU A 1042 -32.07 26.18 16.38
CA LEU A 1042 -32.95 25.12 16.86
C LEU A 1042 -32.14 23.93 17.39
N LEU A 1043 -32.44 23.50 18.63
CA LEU A 1043 -32.09 22.18 19.13
C LEU A 1043 -33.36 21.37 19.36
N GLN A 1044 -33.52 20.30 18.60
CA GLN A 1044 -34.65 19.38 18.71
C GLN A 1044 -34.17 18.00 19.16
N VAL A 1045 -34.80 17.46 20.20
CA VAL A 1045 -34.47 16.15 20.76
C VAL A 1045 -35.73 15.30 20.79
N ILE A 1046 -35.69 14.17 20.09
CA ILE A 1046 -36.74 13.16 20.08
C ILE A 1046 -36.37 12.12 21.14
N GLY A 1047 -37.04 12.14 22.28
CA GLY A 1047 -36.71 11.34 23.46
C GLY A 1047 -36.11 12.15 24.61
N ASP A 1048 -35.41 11.46 25.49
CA ASP A 1048 -34.78 12.09 26.68
C ASP A 1048 -33.48 12.79 26.28
N PHE A 1049 -33.14 13.92 26.89
CA PHE A 1049 -31.97 14.73 26.50
C PHE A 1049 -30.63 14.22 27.06
N LEU A 1050 -30.60 13.81 28.33
CA LEU A 1050 -29.41 13.24 29.00
C LEU A 1050 -29.71 11.87 29.58
N SER A 1051 -28.76 10.94 29.50
CA SER A 1051 -28.82 9.63 30.17
C SER A 1051 -27.59 9.40 31.04
N LEU A 1052 -27.80 9.19 32.35
CA LEU A 1052 -26.73 8.97 33.32
C LEU A 1052 -27.00 7.67 34.09
N SER A 1053 -26.04 6.74 34.07
CA SER A 1053 -26.13 5.45 34.76
C SER A 1053 -24.89 5.14 35.61
N ASN A 1054 -25.09 4.28 36.62
CA ASN A 1054 -24.02 3.69 37.44
C ASN A 1054 -23.05 4.72 38.08
N GLY A 1055 -23.59 5.76 38.71
CA GLY A 1055 -22.80 6.77 39.42
C GLY A 1055 -22.18 7.83 38.52
N SER A 1056 -22.73 8.03 37.31
CA SER A 1056 -22.23 9.02 36.36
C SER A 1056 -22.47 10.46 36.82
N VAL A 1057 -21.57 11.36 36.41
CA VAL A 1057 -21.60 12.77 36.81
C VAL A 1057 -21.48 13.71 35.62
N LEU A 1058 -22.40 14.66 35.48
CA LEU A 1058 -22.23 15.84 34.62
C LEU A 1058 -22.08 17.07 35.52
N GLN A 1059 -20.99 17.81 35.37
CA GLN A 1059 -20.70 18.98 36.19
C GLN A 1059 -20.56 20.25 35.35
N ALA A 1060 -21.28 21.31 35.71
CA ALA A 1060 -21.15 22.67 35.15
C ALA A 1060 -20.74 23.65 36.27
N LEU A 1061 -19.49 24.12 36.27
CA LEU A 1061 -18.87 24.78 37.43
C LEU A 1061 -19.05 26.31 37.51
N ASN A 1062 -19.19 26.98 36.37
CA ASN A 1062 -19.36 28.45 36.29
C ASN A 1062 -20.38 28.84 35.22
N GLY A 1063 -21.49 28.12 35.18
CA GLY A 1063 -22.62 28.42 34.30
C GLY A 1063 -23.68 27.33 34.35
N SER A 1064 -24.51 27.26 33.33
CA SER A 1064 -25.69 26.38 33.31
C SER A 1064 -25.44 25.11 32.49
N VAL A 1065 -26.29 24.09 32.65
CA VAL A 1065 -26.28 22.95 31.72
C VAL A 1065 -26.79 23.40 30.35
N MET A 1066 -27.80 24.27 30.29
CA MET A 1066 -28.35 24.74 29.02
C MET A 1066 -28.71 26.22 29.05
N ARG A 1067 -28.29 26.97 28.02
CA ARG A 1067 -28.70 28.36 27.79
C ARG A 1067 -29.36 28.52 26.43
N VAL A 1068 -30.56 29.12 26.42
CA VAL A 1068 -31.33 29.44 25.21
C VAL A 1068 -31.47 30.95 25.08
N SER A 1069 -30.99 31.53 23.99
CA SER A 1069 -30.97 32.98 23.79
C SER A 1069 -31.16 33.40 22.33
N GLY A 1070 -31.25 34.71 22.07
CA GLY A 1070 -31.23 35.26 20.72
C GLY A 1070 -32.38 34.80 19.82
N GLY A 1071 -33.58 34.56 20.39
CA GLY A 1071 -34.74 34.09 19.64
C GLY A 1071 -34.69 32.61 19.24
N SER A 1072 -33.81 31.83 19.86
CA SER A 1072 -33.65 30.40 19.59
C SER A 1072 -34.69 29.53 20.31
N VAL A 1073 -34.86 28.29 19.82
CA VAL A 1073 -35.82 27.32 20.37
C VAL A 1073 -35.11 26.04 20.75
N VAL A 1074 -35.47 25.50 21.93
CA VAL A 1074 -35.13 24.13 22.33
C VAL A 1074 -36.41 23.33 22.56
N ASN A 1075 -36.52 22.18 21.90
CA ASN A 1075 -37.68 21.30 21.98
C ASN A 1075 -37.24 19.87 22.30
N ILE A 1076 -37.59 19.39 23.50
CA ILE A 1076 -37.29 18.05 23.99
C ILE A 1076 -38.61 17.30 24.13
N SER A 1077 -38.80 16.23 23.37
CA SER A 1077 -40.06 15.47 23.39
C SER A 1077 -40.17 14.50 24.57
N GLY A 1078 -39.07 14.15 25.23
CA GLY A 1078 -39.02 13.36 26.46
C GLY A 1078 -38.64 14.18 27.70
N ALA A 1079 -37.93 13.54 28.63
CA ALA A 1079 -37.41 14.16 29.85
C ALA A 1079 -36.09 14.90 29.59
N PHE A 1080 -35.77 15.88 30.44
CA PHE A 1080 -34.47 16.54 30.42
C PHE A 1080 -33.34 15.59 30.79
N ALA A 1081 -33.56 14.71 31.77
CA ALA A 1081 -32.60 13.69 32.15
C ALA A 1081 -33.28 12.40 32.63
N ILE A 1082 -32.66 11.27 32.32
CA ILE A 1082 -32.97 9.95 32.88
C ILE A 1082 -31.79 9.42 33.70
N PHE A 1083 -32.07 8.99 34.93
CA PHE A 1083 -31.11 8.35 35.83
C PHE A 1083 -31.38 6.84 35.90
N GLY A 1084 -30.34 6.03 35.66
CA GLY A 1084 -30.43 4.56 35.61
C GLY A 1084 -29.33 3.83 36.40
N GLY A 1085 -29.36 2.50 36.33
CA GLY A 1085 -28.33 1.64 36.90
C GLY A 1085 -28.34 1.55 38.42
N SER A 1086 -27.15 1.42 39.04
CA SER A 1086 -26.96 1.21 40.48
C SER A 1086 -27.18 2.43 41.37
N GLY A 1087 -27.56 3.59 40.81
CA GLY A 1087 -27.75 4.84 41.53
C GLY A 1087 -26.48 5.68 41.72
N GLY A 1088 -26.60 6.81 42.43
CA GLY A 1088 -25.49 7.75 42.67
C GLY A 1088 -25.21 8.73 41.54
N ASN A 1089 -26.08 8.80 40.53
CA ASN A 1089 -25.92 9.69 39.38
C ASN A 1089 -26.17 11.16 39.77
N GLN A 1090 -25.38 12.09 39.23
CA GLN A 1090 -25.48 13.49 39.61
C GLN A 1090 -25.33 14.47 38.44
N ILE A 1091 -26.22 15.47 38.40
CA ILE A 1091 -26.02 16.69 37.61
C ILE A 1091 -25.63 17.79 38.58
N ARG A 1092 -24.36 18.19 38.58
CA ARG A 1092 -23.78 19.19 39.50
C ARG A 1092 -23.72 20.54 38.81
N VAL A 1093 -24.28 21.58 39.42
CA VAL A 1093 -24.29 22.93 38.84
C VAL A 1093 -23.86 23.96 39.87
N SER A 1094 -22.91 24.82 39.49
CA SER A 1094 -22.44 25.96 40.27
C SER A 1094 -22.53 27.23 39.43
N ASN A 1095 -23.40 28.16 39.84
CA ASN A 1095 -23.49 29.51 39.28
C ASN A 1095 -24.37 30.39 40.18
N THR A 1096 -24.35 31.70 39.92
CA THR A 1096 -25.16 32.72 40.63
C THR A 1096 -26.31 33.27 39.78
N LEU A 1097 -26.65 32.61 38.68
CA LEU A 1097 -27.59 33.13 37.65
C LEU A 1097 -29.05 33.17 38.12
N CYS A 1098 -29.36 32.45 39.19
CA CYS A 1098 -30.72 32.22 39.65
C CYS A 1098 -31.22 33.24 40.71
N GLY A 1099 -30.34 34.10 41.26
CA GLY A 1099 -30.69 35.23 42.14
C GLY A 1099 -31.91 35.03 43.06
N SER A 1100 -32.83 36.00 43.07
CA SER A 1100 -34.19 35.86 43.64
C SER A 1100 -35.22 35.34 42.61
N THR A 1101 -34.83 35.15 41.35
CA THR A 1101 -35.70 34.75 40.23
C THR A 1101 -36.05 33.26 40.23
N CYS A 1102 -35.22 32.42 40.88
CA CYS A 1102 -35.44 30.98 41.02
C CYS A 1102 -36.10 30.55 42.32
N ALA A 1103 -36.31 31.46 43.28
CA ALA A 1103 -36.79 31.15 44.63
C ALA A 1103 -38.25 30.64 44.70
N GLY A 1104 -38.92 30.47 43.55
CA GLY A 1104 -40.25 29.86 43.44
C GLY A 1104 -40.58 29.22 42.08
N THR A 1105 -39.60 28.96 41.22
CA THR A 1105 -39.80 28.64 39.79
C THR A 1105 -39.04 27.38 39.35
N THR A 1106 -39.21 26.28 40.10
CA THR A 1106 -38.82 24.96 39.58
C THR A 1106 -39.85 24.48 38.57
N PHE A 1107 -39.49 24.40 37.29
CA PHE A 1107 -40.35 23.83 36.27
C PHE A 1107 -40.06 22.34 36.15
N GLY A 1108 -41.05 21.49 36.48
CA GLY A 1108 -40.88 20.03 36.46
C GLY A 1108 -39.74 19.51 37.33
N GLY A 1109 -39.39 20.22 38.42
CA GLY A 1109 -38.27 19.88 39.30
C GLY A 1109 -36.90 20.40 38.85
N ILE A 1110 -36.83 21.21 37.80
CA ILE A 1110 -35.60 21.81 37.28
C ILE A 1110 -35.53 23.30 37.65
N PRO A 1111 -34.43 23.77 38.27
CA PRO A 1111 -34.17 25.20 38.48
C PRO A 1111 -33.88 25.92 37.15
N ILE A 1112 -34.77 26.85 36.75
CA ILE A 1112 -34.65 27.61 35.49
C ILE A 1112 -34.59 29.12 35.79
N ALA A 1113 -33.54 29.79 35.30
CA ALA A 1113 -33.42 31.23 35.35
C ALA A 1113 -34.04 31.89 34.11
N LEU A 1114 -34.90 32.88 34.33
CA LEU A 1114 -35.49 33.73 33.29
C LEU A 1114 -34.85 35.11 33.36
N ILE A 1115 -34.14 35.53 32.31
CA ILE A 1115 -33.37 36.78 32.31
C ILE A 1115 -33.66 37.64 31.06
N ASN A 1116 -33.29 38.93 31.13
CA ASN A 1116 -33.37 39.89 30.02
C ASN A 1116 -34.76 39.97 29.34
N GLY A 1117 -35.83 39.97 30.14
CA GLY A 1117 -37.21 40.05 29.64
C GLY A 1117 -37.84 38.71 29.29
N ALA A 1118 -37.18 37.59 29.61
CA ALA A 1118 -37.82 36.29 29.59
C ALA A 1118 -38.93 36.17 30.66
N THR A 1119 -40.01 35.45 30.34
CA THR A 1119 -41.17 35.22 31.22
C THR A 1119 -41.56 33.74 31.25
N PRO A 1120 -42.32 33.27 32.25
CA PRO A 1120 -42.74 31.86 32.32
C PRO A 1120 -43.50 31.36 31.07
N ALA A 1121 -44.14 32.23 30.30
CA ALA A 1121 -44.86 31.88 29.08
C ALA A 1121 -43.98 31.26 27.98
N GLN A 1122 -42.65 31.38 28.10
CA GLN A 1122 -41.69 30.86 27.14
C GLN A 1122 -41.18 29.46 27.49
N VAL A 1123 -41.52 28.97 28.68
CA VAL A 1123 -41.12 27.67 29.20
C VAL A 1123 -42.36 26.80 29.30
N THR A 1124 -42.39 25.73 28.51
CA THR A 1124 -43.43 24.71 28.59
C THR A 1124 -42.81 23.42 29.11
N VAL A 1125 -43.21 23.00 30.32
CA VAL A 1125 -42.84 21.69 30.87
C VAL A 1125 -44.10 20.89 31.13
N THR A 1126 -44.25 19.78 30.41
CA THR A 1126 -45.32 18.79 30.65
C THR A 1126 -44.71 17.49 31.18
N GLY A 1127 -45.52 16.64 31.83
CA GLY A 1127 -45.04 15.37 32.38
C GLY A 1127 -43.90 15.49 33.40
N SER A 1128 -43.14 14.40 33.59
CA SER A 1128 -41.97 14.39 34.46
C SER A 1128 -40.71 14.81 33.69
N ALA A 1129 -40.14 15.97 34.01
CA ALA A 1129 -38.91 16.45 33.36
C ALA A 1129 -37.65 15.68 33.79
N LEU A 1130 -37.71 14.93 34.90
CA LEU A 1130 -36.65 14.06 35.41
C LEU A 1130 -37.20 12.66 35.65
N LYS A 1131 -36.49 11.63 35.17
CA LYS A 1131 -36.84 10.21 35.36
C LYS A 1131 -35.82 9.52 36.27
N GLY A 1132 -36.28 8.57 37.09
CA GLY A 1132 -35.40 7.78 37.97
C GLY A 1132 -34.78 8.59 39.11
N THR A 1133 -35.52 9.54 39.69
CA THR A 1133 -35.02 10.47 40.73
C THR A 1133 -34.58 9.78 42.04
N ASN A 1134 -34.89 8.50 42.23
CA ASN A 1134 -34.34 7.65 43.29
C ASN A 1134 -32.91 7.14 42.98
N LEU A 1135 -32.48 7.20 41.72
CA LEU A 1135 -31.17 6.76 41.23
C LEU A 1135 -30.23 7.93 40.93
N GLY A 1136 -30.72 9.17 40.98
CA GLY A 1136 -29.88 10.35 40.77
C GLY A 1136 -30.58 11.66 41.09
N SER A 1137 -29.78 12.72 41.20
CA SER A 1137 -30.27 14.04 41.63
C SER A 1137 -29.52 15.20 40.95
N ILE A 1138 -30.16 16.36 40.90
CA ILE A 1138 -29.51 17.64 40.61
C ILE A 1138 -28.91 18.17 41.91
N VAL A 1139 -27.62 18.51 41.89
CA VAL A 1139 -26.88 19.05 43.03
C VAL A 1139 -26.48 20.49 42.72
N GLN A 1140 -27.01 21.44 43.48
CA GLN A 1140 -26.66 22.86 43.36
C GLN A 1140 -25.52 23.19 44.32
N LEU A 1141 -24.47 23.80 43.79
CA LEU A 1141 -23.25 24.16 44.51
C LEU A 1141 -23.16 25.70 44.53
N GLY A 1142 -23.62 26.35 45.60
CA GLY A 1142 -23.61 27.82 45.73
C GLY A 1142 -24.09 28.33 47.10
N PRO A 1143 -23.89 29.62 47.43
CA PRO A 1143 -24.33 30.21 48.70
C PRO A 1143 -25.86 30.29 48.80
N VAL A 1144 -26.46 29.59 49.76
CA VAL A 1144 -27.87 29.72 50.13
C VAL A 1144 -28.13 31.17 50.58
N PRO A 1145 -29.20 31.86 50.12
CA PRO A 1145 -30.44 31.35 49.51
C PRO A 1145 -30.50 31.38 47.96
N ALA A 1146 -29.44 31.77 47.26
CA ALA A 1146 -29.44 31.81 45.80
C ALA A 1146 -29.13 30.41 45.22
N ALA A 1147 -30.18 29.70 44.81
CA ALA A 1147 -30.08 28.42 44.11
C ALA A 1147 -29.26 28.58 42.80
N ALA A 1148 -28.57 27.54 42.32
CA ALA A 1148 -27.86 27.59 41.02
C ALA A 1148 -28.81 27.24 39.86
N ALA A 1149 -28.71 27.94 38.71
CA ALA A 1149 -29.57 27.72 37.54
C ALA A 1149 -29.08 26.54 36.70
N VAL A 1150 -29.92 25.52 36.51
CA VAL A 1150 -29.61 24.39 35.60
C VAL A 1150 -29.84 24.79 34.15
N ILE A 1151 -30.91 25.54 33.88
CA ILE A 1151 -31.25 26.06 32.57
C ILE A 1151 -31.42 27.58 32.64
N VAL A 1152 -31.04 28.28 31.57
CA VAL A 1152 -31.22 29.73 31.40
C VAL A 1152 -32.02 29.99 30.14
N VAL A 1153 -33.12 30.74 30.26
CA VAL A 1153 -33.86 31.28 29.11
C VAL A 1153 -33.69 32.80 29.10
N ASP A 1154 -33.19 33.31 27.99
CA ASP A 1154 -32.68 34.67 27.85
C ASP A 1154 -33.39 35.40 26.69
N GLY A 1155 -34.13 36.45 27.03
CA GLY A 1155 -34.83 37.31 26.06
C GLY A 1155 -36.27 36.88 25.74
N PRO A 1156 -37.12 37.81 25.27
CA PRO A 1156 -38.58 37.59 25.06
C PRO A 1156 -38.93 36.67 23.87
N ALA A 1157 -37.98 36.42 22.96
CA ALA A 1157 -38.20 35.60 21.76
C ALA A 1157 -37.77 34.13 21.93
N SER A 1158 -36.93 33.80 22.91
CA SER A 1158 -36.46 32.43 23.13
C SER A 1158 -37.57 31.52 23.68
N ARG A 1159 -37.51 30.22 23.38
CA ARG A 1159 -38.48 29.22 23.83
C ARG A 1159 -37.82 27.93 24.29
N LEU A 1160 -38.37 27.32 25.33
CA LEU A 1160 -37.98 26.02 25.85
C LEU A 1160 -39.21 25.15 26.06
N THR A 1161 -39.21 23.97 25.43
CA THR A 1161 -40.26 22.96 25.61
C THR A 1161 -39.64 21.65 26.08
N ILE A 1162 -40.13 21.10 27.19
CA ILE A 1162 -39.78 19.77 27.70
C ILE A 1162 -41.09 19.03 27.92
N ARG A 1163 -41.39 18.01 27.09
CA ARG A 1163 -42.72 17.39 27.15
C ARG A 1163 -42.88 16.34 28.23
N GLY A 1164 -41.78 15.75 28.70
CA GLY A 1164 -41.81 14.66 29.68
C GLY A 1164 -42.65 13.46 29.20
N GLN A 1165 -42.63 12.37 29.95
CA GLN A 1165 -43.70 11.36 29.90
C GLN A 1165 -44.22 11.11 31.30
#